data_AF-A0A8S9DZP8-F1
#
_entry.id   AF-A0A8S9DZP8-F1
#
_cell.length_a   1.000
_cell.length_b   1.000
_cell.length_c   1.000
_cell.angle_alpha   90.00
_cell.angle_beta   90.00
_cell.angle_gamma   90.00
#
_symmetry.space_group_name_H-M   'P 1'
#
loop_
_entity.id
_entity.type
_entity.pdbx_description
1 polymer ?
#
loop_
_entity_poly.entity_id
_entity_poly.type
_entity_poly.pdbx_seq_one_letter_code
_entity_poly.pdbx_strand_id
1 'polypeptide(L)'
;MVDYVDSGKLIGSIAVSPESPRAGESFLVQVLAPNGEQYGNSETPFVRINGVTGSEQYLQYDRPGTKQILVSVLAEDKAERQTLAIQIKPAAGSEHEAADTPVAPDRPRYARSRKAVLPMLTITRAPDTQYLLGFSVGIAPPDNGLSKRKTPPLTHRLGATYNYSSYLDETSNRDRASVAAFGRNATMEAGHDRGIEVRRSSPCLPTSGGKRFVQLPTGRQIAVPVNAVQLASRPGKPAVFVGIDRVGEIGELVHRLPGDNADPGGRVFKWDFGDGKKLTTSEPSVEYDYEASLGIEREHEQFHVTVRIERPGADPVEIKRTVSIFNAYVMAKRRGYLLPRVTGDVFATKNLLSFEGTVVIHNREAYPIQLTERRVQPMYVDHNRMTVPGPGLRLNPPVTVAANATVSLAVSVPIADVPPDQTTGFVVYYGGTSKDNRYCVRVEAFLELRARDRRSAAITLGPIIAASKLPGVKDLLKDYYTRTSPAPDVTGARSTVRYQRLGNLGYVDLVKYPHIKAPGDAALPAGSDMVPLSTTWPDPAVEGGECDPDNLPEMVPEGFVCQATSETREVRVPARFMNARKGDIILSPGGNGLIGGLLRQVLPPQRYSHSGMMTRNYDQVTHSTASQDRLLNYPVGSILGETAPSEGHRPDVLKYMWPGVVTQTTEEAVYGEPYLDPETAALPPDQQDWYSISSFAPRRTGMDVNGVWEIVPPLVVKPDPFLETAEIRQRLHNVANDALAQTGNSHYRFYCYTDPSIGQTTFAPAEAGWASGTYPSVCSSFIWMALKRQAVVLESPAATVPEADLEPLDRAAGAQVSVSTRDGVYLYTAAERRAAGAWLHSALEELVEGQLESKLGPLAGAADFFSDITDDVANQVVNTFASDWSDTAAKDSDAWKTTGEANAVSPDNILFWDSPLLQGLYGYAAPLVYRDPRRETVTIWRWRRELLTGALTGRVFYRGTPVQGAYVQLYDGKTAITPPGGIYNLTEIPHGDYEVKAWKDNSDGSFQSATVPVTINSPSRVLDINLLGPSQDYRRVIIQGTMHTVDDETFGSNEVGDHSYYREVDVGPWHTHDETTIVHKVGGEVRIELRFVVDLNMDRSVRIIVDGKLYEGTSEDTGDLDGDYSFNFVVPMNMWQGGWINLVNEDEGGDWSRSDFTVTNTVQP
;
A
#
# COMPACT_ATOMS: atom_id res chain seq x y z
N MET A 1 14.80 53.44 -17.06
CA MET A 1 15.57 53.22 -15.83
C MET A 1 14.62 52.98 -14.67
N VAL A 2 14.01 51.80 -14.65
CA VAL A 2 14.07 50.89 -13.51
C VAL A 2 14.43 49.57 -14.17
N ASP A 3 15.51 48.93 -13.73
CA ASP A 3 16.11 47.86 -14.52
C ASP A 3 15.43 46.52 -14.19
N TYR A 4 14.66 46.01 -15.16
CA TYR A 4 14.08 44.68 -15.08
C TYR A 4 15.17 43.65 -15.40
N VAL A 5 15.93 43.27 -14.38
CA VAL A 5 16.95 42.24 -14.48
C VAL A 5 16.27 40.89 -14.72
N ASP A 6 16.63 40.23 -15.82
CA ASP A 6 16.18 38.87 -16.12
C ASP A 6 16.92 37.85 -15.24
N SER A 7 16.54 37.81 -13.97
CA SER A 7 16.96 36.77 -13.04
C SER A 7 16.03 35.57 -13.19
N GLY A 8 16.56 34.44 -13.67
CA GLY A 8 15.83 33.16 -13.79
C GLY A 8 15.46 32.49 -12.46
N LYS A 9 15.33 33.26 -11.38
CA LYS A 9 14.92 32.84 -10.03
C LYS A 9 13.40 32.89 -9.92
N LEU A 10 12.80 31.89 -9.29
CA LEU A 10 11.40 31.87 -8.89
C LEU A 10 11.28 32.35 -7.43
N ILE A 11 12.06 31.80 -6.50
CA ILE A 11 12.01 32.18 -5.09
C ILE A 11 12.67 33.55 -4.93
N GLY A 12 11.90 34.62 -4.71
CA GLY A 12 12.48 35.92 -4.40
C GLY A 12 13.11 35.91 -3.01
N SER A 13 12.31 35.60 -2.00
CA SER A 13 12.76 35.39 -0.62
C SER A 13 11.83 34.46 0.15
N ILE A 14 12.32 33.95 1.27
CA ILE A 14 11.54 33.19 2.26
C ILE A 14 11.53 34.05 3.53
N ALA A 15 10.37 34.60 3.88
CA ALA A 15 10.17 35.36 5.10
C ALA A 15 9.69 34.44 6.22
N VAL A 16 10.11 34.68 7.46
CA VAL A 16 9.59 33.96 8.63
C VAL A 16 9.21 34.94 9.74
N SER A 17 8.02 34.76 10.31
CA SER A 17 7.45 35.65 11.32
C SER A 17 6.89 34.85 12.51
N PRO A 18 7.42 35.04 13.74
CA PRO A 18 8.58 35.86 14.09
C PRO A 18 9.90 35.28 13.52
N GLU A 19 10.90 36.13 13.29
CA GLU A 19 12.25 35.77 12.79
C GLU A 19 13.09 34.93 13.78
N SER A 20 12.54 34.62 14.95
CA SER A 20 13.25 33.99 16.08
C SER A 20 12.26 33.25 16.99
N PRO A 21 11.52 32.26 16.47
CA PRO A 21 10.49 31.57 17.23
C PRO A 21 11.09 30.73 18.35
N ARG A 22 10.34 30.58 19.44
CA ARG A 22 10.69 29.72 20.58
C ARG A 22 10.12 28.32 20.40
N ALA A 23 10.69 27.35 21.12
CA ALA A 23 10.10 26.02 21.24
C ALA A 23 8.68 26.13 21.82
N GLY A 24 7.69 25.56 21.13
CA GLY A 24 6.26 25.66 21.41
C GLY A 24 5.56 26.88 20.79
N GLU A 25 6.27 27.77 20.11
CA GLU A 25 5.70 28.95 19.43
C GLU A 25 5.35 28.62 17.97
N SER A 26 4.16 29.05 17.53
CA SER A 26 3.77 28.96 16.12
C SER A 26 4.34 30.12 15.31
N PHE A 27 4.96 29.82 14.18
CA PHE A 27 5.54 30.83 13.29
C PHE A 27 5.11 30.60 11.84
N LEU A 28 4.93 31.69 11.11
CA LEU A 28 4.56 31.70 9.69
C LEU A 28 5.81 31.69 8.82
N VAL A 29 5.94 30.69 7.95
CA VAL A 29 6.83 30.72 6.78
C VAL A 29 6.03 31.27 5.60
N GLN A 30 6.56 32.25 4.88
CA GLN A 30 5.96 32.86 3.71
C GLN A 30 6.96 32.89 2.54
N VAL A 31 6.53 32.46 1.36
CA VAL A 31 7.36 32.41 0.13
C VAL A 31 6.95 33.55 -0.80
N LEU A 32 7.89 34.46 -1.05
CA LEU A 32 7.71 35.63 -1.89
C LEU A 32 8.38 35.44 -3.25
N ALA A 33 7.70 35.88 -4.31
CA ALA A 33 8.19 35.92 -5.68
C ALA A 33 9.31 36.97 -5.86
N PRO A 34 10.03 37.03 -7.01
CA PRO A 34 11.20 37.90 -7.17
C PRO A 34 10.87 39.39 -7.18
N ASN A 35 9.60 39.75 -7.41
CA ASN A 35 9.08 41.11 -7.29
C ASN A 35 8.70 41.51 -5.84
N GLY A 36 8.86 40.59 -4.87
CA GLY A 36 8.50 40.79 -3.47
C GLY A 36 7.02 40.51 -3.13
N GLU A 37 6.20 40.09 -4.10
CA GLU A 37 4.79 39.76 -3.86
C GLU A 37 4.61 38.31 -3.42
N GLN A 38 3.55 38.05 -2.64
CA GLN A 38 3.18 36.68 -2.26
C GLN A 38 2.58 35.92 -3.45
N TYR A 39 2.96 34.65 -3.61
CA TYR A 39 2.29 33.78 -4.57
C TYR A 39 0.83 33.49 -4.17
N GLY A 40 -0.12 33.83 -5.06
CA GLY A 40 -1.56 33.66 -4.84
C GLY A 40 -2.10 32.22 -4.90
N ASN A 41 -1.21 31.22 -4.87
CA ASN A 41 -1.52 29.78 -4.91
C ASN A 41 -2.49 29.38 -6.06
N SER A 42 -2.37 30.06 -7.20
CA SER A 42 -3.21 29.94 -8.39
C SER A 42 -2.85 28.76 -9.31
N GLU A 43 -2.45 27.65 -8.71
CA GLU A 43 -1.97 26.40 -9.37
C GLU A 43 -0.68 26.54 -10.20
N THR A 44 -0.41 27.69 -10.84
CA THR A 44 0.92 28.07 -11.35
C THR A 44 1.31 29.51 -10.92
N PRO A 45 2.60 29.75 -10.58
CA PRO A 45 3.58 28.74 -10.18
C PRO A 45 3.18 28.09 -8.85
N PHE A 46 3.44 26.79 -8.74
CA PHE A 46 3.02 25.93 -7.64
C PHE A 46 4.07 25.94 -6.53
N VAL A 47 3.67 26.29 -5.30
CA VAL A 47 4.59 26.41 -4.15
C VAL A 47 4.38 25.25 -3.17
N ARG A 48 5.47 24.77 -2.57
CA ARG A 48 5.48 23.87 -1.41
C ARG A 48 6.43 24.39 -0.33
N ILE A 49 6.04 24.21 0.93
CA ILE A 49 6.88 24.39 2.12
C ILE A 49 6.86 23.05 2.87
N ASN A 50 8.03 22.44 3.11
CA ASN A 50 8.17 21.10 3.69
C ASN A 50 7.21 20.07 3.04
N GLY A 51 7.15 20.08 1.69
CA GLY A 51 6.24 19.25 0.89
C GLY A 51 4.79 19.75 0.81
N VAL A 52 4.27 20.42 1.85
CA VAL A 52 2.88 20.88 1.91
C VAL A 52 2.61 22.00 0.88
N THR A 53 1.59 21.82 0.05
CA THR A 53 1.17 22.78 -0.98
C THR A 53 0.74 24.11 -0.38
N GLY A 54 1.37 25.20 -0.84
CA GLY A 54 1.02 26.59 -0.60
C GLY A 54 2.22 27.51 -0.34
N SER A 55 2.01 28.81 -0.56
CA SER A 55 2.98 29.89 -0.33
C SER A 55 3.14 30.33 1.12
N GLU A 56 2.25 29.86 2.01
CA GLU A 56 2.26 30.17 3.44
C GLU A 56 2.01 28.92 4.29
N GLN A 57 2.79 28.74 5.35
CA GLN A 57 2.63 27.64 6.31
C GLN A 57 2.94 28.10 7.73
N TYR A 58 1.98 27.91 8.65
CA TYR A 58 2.26 27.96 10.08
C TYR A 58 2.87 26.64 10.54
N LEU A 59 4.10 26.71 11.03
CA LEU A 59 4.87 25.63 11.63
C LEU A 59 4.98 25.84 13.15
N GLN A 60 5.30 24.77 13.89
CA GLN A 60 5.53 24.80 15.34
C GLN A 60 6.50 23.66 15.69
N TYR A 61 7.63 23.97 16.34
CA TYR A 61 8.62 22.98 16.80
C TYR A 61 8.66 22.93 18.34
N ASP A 62 8.85 21.74 18.91
CA ASP A 62 8.83 21.49 20.37
C ASP A 62 10.23 21.51 21.03
N ARG A 63 11.30 21.72 20.26
CA ARG A 63 12.69 21.77 20.73
C ARG A 63 13.43 22.98 20.13
N PRO A 64 14.35 23.61 20.90
CA PRO A 64 15.26 24.61 20.36
C PRO A 64 16.31 23.98 19.41
N GLY A 65 17.11 24.83 18.77
CA GLY A 65 18.17 24.45 17.84
C GLY A 65 17.84 24.80 16.39
N THR A 66 18.78 24.52 15.48
CA THR A 66 18.59 24.75 14.04
C THR A 66 17.54 23.79 13.48
N LYS A 67 16.67 24.29 12.59
CA LYS A 67 15.74 23.50 11.79
C LYS A 67 15.81 23.93 10.33
N GLN A 68 15.75 22.97 9.41
CA GLN A 68 15.76 23.22 7.98
C GLN A 68 14.33 23.27 7.46
N ILE A 69 14.03 24.27 6.62
CA ILE A 69 12.74 24.45 5.95
C ILE A 69 12.99 24.37 4.44
N LEU A 70 12.47 23.34 3.78
CA LEU A 70 12.61 23.15 2.34
C LEU A 70 11.45 23.84 1.61
N VAL A 71 11.75 24.88 0.86
CA VAL A 71 10.82 25.52 -0.07
C VAL A 71 11.08 25.01 -1.48
N SER A 72 10.00 24.75 -2.22
CA SER A 72 10.04 24.43 -3.66
C SER A 72 9.01 25.26 -4.41
N VAL A 73 9.39 25.82 -5.57
CA VAL A 73 8.48 26.54 -6.47
C VAL A 73 8.61 25.97 -7.88
N LEU A 74 7.48 25.68 -8.53
CA LEU A 74 7.39 25.05 -9.84
C LEU A 74 6.52 25.89 -10.78
N ALA A 75 7.13 26.52 -11.78
CA ALA A 75 6.46 27.12 -12.93
C ALA A 75 6.31 26.07 -14.07
N GLU A 76 5.64 26.43 -15.16
CA GLU A 76 5.37 25.52 -16.30
C GLU A 76 6.66 25.05 -17.01
N ASP A 77 7.76 25.81 -16.91
CA ASP A 77 9.04 25.53 -17.57
C ASP A 77 10.24 25.43 -16.59
N LYS A 78 10.06 25.74 -15.31
CA LYS A 78 11.15 25.95 -14.34
C LYS A 78 10.79 25.42 -12.95
N ALA A 79 11.77 24.89 -12.24
CA ALA A 79 11.68 24.54 -10.83
C ALA A 79 12.85 25.18 -10.05
N GLU A 80 12.58 25.69 -8.86
CA GLU A 80 13.59 26.12 -7.90
C GLU A 80 13.32 25.47 -6.54
N ARG A 81 14.40 25.12 -5.82
CA ARG A 81 14.35 24.72 -4.42
C ARG A 81 15.30 25.62 -3.62
N GLN A 82 14.87 26.06 -2.45
CA GLN A 82 15.73 26.78 -1.51
C GLN A 82 15.45 26.25 -0.09
N THR A 83 16.52 25.88 0.61
CA THR A 83 16.45 25.52 2.03
C THR A 83 16.74 26.75 2.88
N LEU A 84 15.96 26.95 3.95
CA LEU A 84 16.18 27.98 4.96
C LEU A 84 16.46 27.32 6.32
N ALA A 85 17.64 27.59 6.88
CA ALA A 85 17.94 27.27 8.27
C ALA A 85 17.32 28.33 9.20
N ILE A 86 16.55 27.91 10.19
CA ILE A 86 15.99 28.78 11.24
C ILE A 86 16.46 28.33 12.62
N GLN A 87 16.80 29.29 13.48
CA GLN A 87 17.16 29.02 14.87
C GLN A 87 15.91 29.07 15.77
N ILE A 88 15.51 27.91 16.29
CA ILE A 88 14.46 27.83 17.30
C ILE A 88 15.07 28.12 18.67
N LYS A 89 14.53 29.11 19.39
CA LYS A 89 15.01 29.53 20.72
C LYS A 89 14.41 28.67 21.84
N PRO A 90 15.04 28.59 23.03
CA PRO A 90 14.46 27.92 24.18
C PRO A 90 13.08 28.48 24.56
N ALA A 91 12.24 27.67 25.20
CA ALA A 91 10.91 28.10 25.64
C ALA A 91 11.01 29.22 26.69
N ALA A 92 10.04 30.14 26.72
CA ALA A 92 10.06 31.27 27.63
C ALA A 92 10.13 30.81 29.11
N GLY A 93 11.08 31.36 29.88
CA GLY A 93 11.31 30.97 31.27
C GLY A 93 12.31 29.82 31.48
N SER A 94 12.98 29.32 30.43
CA SER A 94 14.10 28.36 30.55
C SER A 94 15.50 29.00 30.57
N GLU A 95 15.58 30.32 30.37
CA GLU A 95 16.81 31.11 30.43
C GLU A 95 17.17 31.44 31.89
N HIS A 96 18.11 30.71 32.49
CA HIS A 96 18.77 31.11 33.73
C HIS A 96 20.08 31.85 33.39
N GLU A 97 20.23 33.09 33.87
CA GLU A 97 21.44 33.88 33.68
C GLU A 97 22.65 33.21 34.35
N ALA A 98 23.74 33.06 33.60
CA ALA A 98 25.03 32.59 34.11
C ALA A 98 25.72 33.72 34.91
N ALA A 99 25.39 33.84 36.20
CA ALA A 99 26.05 34.78 37.09
C ALA A 99 27.45 34.30 37.49
N ASP A 100 28.46 35.09 37.16
CA ASP A 100 29.87 34.83 37.42
C ASP A 100 30.16 34.71 38.93
N THR A 101 30.58 33.53 39.42
CA THR A 101 31.18 33.36 40.77
C THR A 101 32.05 32.10 40.82
N PRO A 102 33.37 32.21 41.04
CA PRO A 102 34.24 31.04 41.15
C PRO A 102 34.08 30.35 42.50
N VAL A 103 33.66 29.08 42.49
CA VAL A 103 33.54 28.20 43.68
C VAL A 103 34.36 26.93 43.47
N ALA A 104 34.93 26.41 44.56
CA ALA A 104 35.91 25.32 44.55
C ALA A 104 35.34 23.96 44.05
N PRO A 105 36.21 23.06 43.53
CA PRO A 105 35.76 21.82 42.90
C PRO A 105 35.35 20.74 43.92
N ASP A 106 34.05 20.59 44.16
CA ASP A 106 33.50 19.37 44.75
C ASP A 106 32.11 19.02 44.15
N ARG A 107 32.12 18.02 43.25
CA ARG A 107 30.99 17.22 42.74
C ARG A 107 29.68 17.96 42.41
N PRO A 108 29.39 18.28 41.13
CA PRO A 108 28.07 18.79 40.75
C PRO A 108 26.98 17.74 41.03
N ARG A 109 26.02 18.08 41.88
CA ARG A 109 24.75 17.34 41.96
C ARG A 109 23.86 17.81 40.82
N TYR A 110 23.63 16.96 39.82
CA TYR A 110 22.66 17.23 38.75
C TYR A 110 21.26 17.46 39.33
N ALA A 111 20.87 18.71 39.46
CA ALA A 111 19.49 19.10 39.72
C ALA A 111 18.69 18.87 38.43
N ARG A 112 17.87 17.81 38.39
CA ARG A 112 17.01 17.52 37.25
C ARG A 112 16.11 18.72 36.93
N SER A 113 16.39 19.42 35.84
CA SER A 113 15.50 20.44 35.30
C SER A 113 14.19 19.77 34.88
N ARG A 114 13.06 20.24 35.41
CA ARG A 114 11.73 19.83 34.92
C ARG A 114 11.52 20.41 33.52
N LYS A 115 11.69 19.59 32.47
CA LYS A 115 11.31 19.95 31.10
C LYS A 115 9.83 20.36 31.09
N ALA A 116 9.53 21.60 30.71
CA ALA A 116 8.17 22.09 30.64
C ALA A 116 7.43 21.45 29.45
N VAL A 117 6.20 21.00 29.65
CA VAL A 117 5.36 20.47 28.58
C VAL A 117 4.81 21.65 27.75
N LEU A 118 5.16 21.68 26.48
CA LEU A 118 4.80 22.74 25.54
C LEU A 118 3.44 22.43 24.89
N PRO A 119 2.55 23.43 24.73
CA PRO A 119 1.23 23.20 24.15
C PRO A 119 1.35 23.15 22.62
N MET A 120 1.38 21.94 22.07
CA MET A 120 1.46 21.67 20.63
C MET A 120 0.07 21.41 20.04
N LEU A 121 -0.21 21.91 18.82
CA LEU A 121 -1.45 21.61 18.09
C LEU A 121 -1.22 20.44 17.11
N THR A 122 -1.83 19.29 17.43
CA THR A 122 -1.85 18.07 16.61
C THR A 122 -3.09 18.05 15.71
N ILE A 123 -2.97 17.44 14.53
CA ILE A 123 -4.05 17.26 13.55
C ILE A 123 -4.12 15.77 13.18
N THR A 124 -5.32 15.18 13.18
CA THR A 124 -5.59 13.79 12.79
C THR A 124 -6.69 13.73 11.73
N ARG A 125 -6.79 12.62 11.00
CA ARG A 125 -7.82 12.39 9.99
C ARG A 125 -8.76 11.26 10.44
N ALA A 126 -10.07 11.47 10.31
CA ALA A 126 -11.06 10.43 10.54
C ALA A 126 -10.92 9.31 9.47
N PRO A 127 -10.96 8.02 9.86
CA PRO A 127 -10.65 6.91 8.95
C PRO A 127 -11.75 6.61 7.91
N ASP A 128 -12.95 7.16 8.08
CA ASP A 128 -14.16 6.83 7.32
C ASP A 128 -14.64 7.95 6.36
N THR A 129 -14.03 9.14 6.45
CA THR A 129 -14.52 10.36 5.80
C THR A 129 -13.40 11.14 5.09
N GLN A 130 -13.76 12.00 4.13
CA GLN A 130 -12.79 12.68 3.25
C GLN A 130 -12.41 14.09 3.72
N TYR A 131 -13.29 14.80 4.42
CA TYR A 131 -13.12 16.21 4.78
C TYR A 131 -13.24 16.52 6.29
N LEU A 132 -13.49 15.49 7.10
CA LEU A 132 -13.55 15.56 8.56
C LEU A 132 -12.14 15.38 9.15
N LEU A 133 -11.70 16.34 9.95
CA LEU A 133 -10.39 16.33 10.61
C LEU A 133 -10.56 16.50 12.12
N GLY A 134 -9.77 15.75 12.88
CA GLY A 134 -9.60 15.89 14.32
C GLY A 134 -8.47 16.85 14.65
N PHE A 135 -8.62 17.59 15.74
CA PHE A 135 -7.61 18.51 16.27
C PHE A 135 -7.43 18.24 17.77
N SER A 136 -6.21 18.31 18.29
CA SER A 136 -5.93 18.15 19.73
C SER A 136 -4.76 19.00 20.23
N VAL A 137 -4.70 19.26 21.55
CA VAL A 137 -3.60 19.97 22.21
C VAL A 137 -3.06 19.21 23.42
N GLY A 138 -1.80 18.77 23.35
CA GLY A 138 -1.16 17.96 24.40
C GLY A 138 -0.73 18.76 25.65
N ILE A 139 -1.19 18.35 26.85
CA ILE A 139 -0.79 18.92 28.16
C ILE A 139 -0.84 17.82 29.24
N ALA A 140 0.16 17.74 30.13
CA ALA A 140 0.28 16.67 31.13
C ALA A 140 -0.45 16.90 32.49
N PRO A 141 -0.82 15.82 33.22
CA PRO A 141 -1.26 15.83 34.62
C PRO A 141 -0.09 15.79 35.64
N PRO A 142 -0.32 15.96 36.97
CA PRO A 142 0.75 16.05 37.98
C PRO A 142 1.33 14.70 38.48
N ASP A 143 2.59 14.74 38.92
CA ASP A 143 3.43 13.60 39.35
C ASP A 143 2.89 12.74 40.51
N ASN A 144 3.15 11.42 40.44
CA ASN A 144 3.34 10.51 41.58
C ASN A 144 4.50 9.55 41.23
N GLY A 145 5.51 9.36 42.09
CA GLY A 145 6.72 8.58 41.73
C GLY A 145 7.34 7.75 42.86
N LEU A 146 8.15 6.74 42.49
CA LEU A 146 9.00 5.86 43.33
C LEU A 146 9.99 5.10 42.39
N SER A 147 11.31 5.40 42.41
CA SER A 147 12.42 4.67 43.09
C SER A 147 13.10 3.49 42.34
N LYS A 148 14.34 3.68 41.84
CA LYS A 148 15.24 2.63 41.28
C LYS A 148 15.84 1.69 42.36
N ARG A 149 16.33 0.50 41.96
CA ARG A 149 17.38 -0.31 42.65
C ARG A 149 18.36 -0.90 41.61
N LYS A 150 19.68 -0.83 41.83
CA LYS A 150 20.76 -1.51 41.06
C LYS A 150 21.39 -2.64 41.91
N THR A 151 21.92 -3.69 41.27
CA THR A 151 22.93 -4.65 41.80
C THR A 151 23.73 -5.29 40.63
N PRO A 152 24.96 -5.82 40.83
CA PRO A 152 26.05 -5.72 39.83
C PRO A 152 26.49 -7.04 39.15
N PRO A 153 27.42 -6.99 38.15
CA PRO A 153 27.79 -8.12 37.28
C PRO A 153 28.94 -9.01 37.80
N LEU A 154 29.26 -10.08 37.04
CA LEU A 154 30.42 -10.97 37.23
C LEU A 154 31.12 -11.28 35.90
N THR A 155 32.44 -11.13 35.88
CA THR A 155 33.34 -11.38 34.73
C THR A 155 34.01 -12.76 34.80
N HIS A 156 34.36 -13.37 33.66
CA HIS A 156 35.54 -14.25 33.57
C HIS A 156 36.15 -14.25 32.14
N ARG A 157 37.36 -14.83 31.98
CA ARG A 157 38.33 -14.50 30.90
C ARG A 157 39.19 -15.73 30.52
N LEU A 158 39.84 -15.67 29.34
CA LEU A 158 40.89 -16.57 28.78
C LEU A 158 40.39 -17.87 28.11
N GLY A 159 41.02 -18.41 27.05
CA GLY A 159 42.14 -17.90 26.23
C GLY A 159 42.90 -18.99 25.42
N ALA A 160 43.79 -18.57 24.50
CA ALA A 160 44.69 -19.36 23.60
C ALA A 160 44.00 -20.19 22.48
N THR A 161 44.31 -20.13 21.16
CA THR A 161 45.53 -19.97 20.30
C THR A 161 46.39 -21.22 20.08
N TYR A 162 46.55 -21.67 18.83
CA TYR A 162 47.77 -22.31 18.29
C TYR A 162 47.83 -22.27 16.74
N ASN A 163 49.03 -22.13 16.17
CA ASN A 163 49.32 -22.11 14.71
C ASN A 163 49.89 -23.45 14.22
N TYR A 164 49.84 -23.73 12.89
CA TYR A 164 51.04 -23.81 12.03
C TYR A 164 50.74 -23.90 10.51
N SER A 165 51.79 -23.78 9.69
CA SER A 165 51.85 -23.66 8.21
C SER A 165 51.86 -25.02 7.44
N SER A 166 52.13 -25.20 6.13
CA SER A 166 52.87 -24.43 5.08
C SER A 166 52.79 -25.14 3.68
N TYR A 167 53.44 -24.56 2.64
CA TYR A 167 53.72 -25.05 1.26
C TYR A 167 52.62 -24.75 0.21
N LEU A 168 52.86 -24.07 -0.95
CA LEU A 168 53.86 -24.20 -2.06
C LEU A 168 53.54 -25.36 -3.04
N ASP A 169 53.61 -25.23 -4.39
CA ASP A 169 54.02 -24.12 -5.29
C ASP A 169 53.49 -24.31 -6.75
N GLU A 170 53.88 -23.39 -7.65
CA GLU A 170 54.09 -23.51 -9.12
C GLU A 170 52.94 -23.70 -10.14
N THR A 171 52.65 -22.61 -10.88
CA THR A 171 52.62 -22.40 -12.37
C THR A 171 52.07 -23.50 -13.36
N SER A 172 51.54 -23.22 -14.57
CA SER A 172 51.80 -22.14 -15.55
C SER A 172 50.78 -22.13 -16.73
N ASN A 173 50.75 -21.05 -17.54
CA ASN A 173 50.64 -20.97 -19.03
C ASN A 173 49.74 -21.98 -19.84
N ARG A 174 48.96 -21.61 -20.88
CA ARG A 174 49.21 -20.58 -21.92
C ARG A 174 48.06 -20.39 -22.96
N ASP A 175 47.99 -19.18 -23.55
CA ASP A 175 47.68 -18.81 -24.97
C ASP A 175 46.47 -19.40 -25.78
N ARG A 176 45.66 -18.45 -26.34
CA ARG A 176 45.05 -18.38 -27.70
C ARG A 176 43.82 -19.25 -28.05
N ALA A 177 42.68 -18.69 -28.51
CA ALA A 177 42.37 -17.92 -29.75
C ALA A 177 42.22 -18.82 -31.02
N SER A 178 41.26 -18.65 -31.96
CA SER A 178 40.18 -17.64 -32.15
C SER A 178 39.27 -17.92 -33.38
N VAL A 179 38.17 -17.16 -33.53
CA VAL A 179 37.61 -16.60 -34.79
C VAL A 179 36.61 -17.41 -35.69
N ALA A 180 35.47 -16.74 -36.02
CA ALA A 180 34.61 -16.82 -37.23
C ALA A 180 33.70 -18.05 -37.54
N ALA A 181 32.59 -17.95 -38.32
CA ALA A 181 31.70 -16.81 -38.68
C ALA A 181 30.42 -17.22 -39.47
N PHE A 182 29.36 -16.38 -39.41
CA PHE A 182 28.33 -16.00 -40.42
C PHE A 182 27.55 -17.01 -41.32
N GLY A 183 26.20 -16.85 -41.33
CA GLY A 183 25.26 -17.20 -42.42
C GLY A 183 23.81 -17.40 -41.91
N ARG A 184 22.79 -16.56 -42.19
CA ARG A 184 21.97 -16.36 -43.43
C ARG A 184 21.25 -17.66 -43.89
N ASN A 185 19.94 -17.70 -44.23
CA ASN A 185 18.99 -16.66 -44.72
C ASN A 185 17.49 -17.14 -44.67
N ALA A 186 16.53 -16.20 -44.55
CA ALA A 186 15.14 -16.23 -45.11
C ALA A 186 14.13 -17.34 -44.63
N THR A 187 12.79 -17.30 -44.85
CA THR A 187 11.88 -16.44 -45.66
C THR A 187 10.44 -16.35 -45.04
N MET A 188 9.51 -15.62 -45.66
CA MET A 188 8.12 -15.30 -45.27
C MET A 188 7.07 -16.44 -45.39
N GLU A 189 5.91 -16.28 -44.72
CA GLU A 189 4.58 -16.40 -45.37
C GLU A 189 3.50 -15.56 -44.64
N ALA A 190 2.25 -15.46 -45.15
CA ALA A 190 1.24 -14.49 -44.67
C ALA A 190 -0.25 -14.84 -44.94
N GLY A 191 -1.16 -14.30 -44.11
CA GLY A 191 -2.64 -14.32 -44.28
C GLY A 191 -3.40 -14.25 -42.94
N HIS A 192 -4.71 -13.97 -42.86
CA HIS A 192 -5.64 -13.41 -43.85
C HIS A 192 -6.90 -12.87 -43.12
N ASP A 193 -7.29 -11.62 -43.35
CA ASP A 193 -8.22 -10.89 -42.46
C ASP A 193 -9.73 -10.97 -42.84
N ARG A 194 -10.64 -10.88 -41.84
CA ARG A 194 -12.11 -10.75 -41.99
C ARG A 194 -12.79 -10.10 -40.76
N GLY A 195 -13.31 -8.89 -40.91
CA GLY A 195 -14.03 -8.16 -39.86
C GLY A 195 -15.55 -8.41 -39.79
N ILE A 196 -16.15 -8.07 -38.64
CA ILE A 196 -17.61 -8.03 -38.37
C ILE A 196 -17.95 -6.69 -37.70
N GLU A 197 -19.05 -6.05 -38.10
CA GLU A 197 -19.47 -4.72 -37.62
C GLU A 197 -20.62 -4.80 -36.59
N VAL A 198 -20.51 -4.09 -35.47
CA VAL A 198 -21.57 -4.00 -34.43
C VAL A 198 -21.88 -2.54 -34.10
N ARG A 199 -23.16 -2.16 -34.12
CA ARG A 199 -23.61 -0.77 -33.90
C ARG A 199 -23.65 -0.38 -32.42
N ARG A 200 -23.06 0.77 -32.10
CA ARG A 200 -23.04 1.36 -30.74
C ARG A 200 -24.23 2.29 -30.49
N SER A 201 -24.74 2.34 -29.26
CA SER A 201 -25.75 3.34 -28.84
C SER A 201 -25.60 3.77 -27.37
N SER A 202 -24.86 4.86 -27.14
CA SER A 202 -24.84 5.58 -25.86
C SER A 202 -24.32 7.01 -26.05
N PRO A 203 -24.87 8.02 -25.36
CA PRO A 203 -24.53 9.43 -25.57
C PRO A 203 -23.27 9.90 -24.82
N CYS A 204 -22.68 9.06 -23.96
CA CYS A 204 -21.49 9.40 -23.16
C CYS A 204 -20.17 9.07 -23.88
N LEU A 205 -20.08 9.33 -25.19
CA LEU A 205 -18.83 9.24 -25.95
C LEU A 205 -18.23 10.64 -26.10
N PRO A 206 -16.94 10.86 -25.75
CA PRO A 206 -16.24 12.06 -26.19
C PRO A 206 -16.18 12.05 -27.72
N THR A 207 -16.61 13.14 -28.38
CA THR A 207 -16.64 13.20 -29.84
C THR A 207 -15.24 13.35 -30.41
N SER A 208 -14.62 12.23 -30.80
CA SER A 208 -13.42 12.24 -31.65
C SER A 208 -13.69 13.06 -32.93
N GLY A 209 -12.84 14.04 -33.22
CA GLY A 209 -13.06 15.00 -34.29
C GLY A 209 -13.10 14.35 -35.68
N GLY A 210 -14.31 14.16 -36.24
CA GLY A 210 -14.53 13.51 -37.52
C GLY A 210 -13.89 14.26 -38.69
N LYS A 211 -12.69 13.84 -39.11
CA LYS A 211 -11.97 14.42 -40.24
C LYS A 211 -12.73 14.13 -41.56
N ARG A 212 -13.31 15.16 -42.16
CA ARG A 212 -13.70 15.11 -43.58
C ARG A 212 -12.44 15.02 -44.44
N PHE A 213 -12.34 13.99 -45.27
CA PHE A 213 -11.32 13.94 -46.32
C PHE A 213 -11.61 15.03 -47.35
N VAL A 214 -10.65 15.94 -47.56
CA VAL A 214 -10.59 16.83 -48.72
C VAL A 214 -9.27 16.53 -49.43
N GLN A 215 -9.37 15.89 -50.59
CA GLN A 215 -8.22 15.52 -51.42
C GLN A 215 -7.99 16.61 -52.46
N LEU A 216 -6.79 17.21 -52.48
CA LEU A 216 -6.35 18.12 -53.53
C LEU A 216 -4.91 17.79 -53.99
N PRO A 217 -4.54 18.06 -55.25
CA PRO A 217 -3.37 17.43 -55.88
C PRO A 217 -2.18 18.40 -56.07
N THR A 218 -1.02 17.82 -56.41
CA THR A 218 0.17 18.45 -57.02
C THR A 218 0.81 19.62 -56.25
N GLY A 219 1.99 19.38 -55.68
CA GLY A 219 2.70 20.36 -54.86
C GLY A 219 3.61 21.34 -55.61
N ARG A 220 4.15 22.30 -54.86
CA ARG A 220 5.40 22.97 -55.15
C ARG A 220 6.05 23.41 -53.83
N GLN A 221 7.33 23.14 -53.64
CA GLN A 221 8.09 23.68 -52.50
C GLN A 221 8.39 25.16 -52.71
N ILE A 222 8.30 25.95 -51.63
CA ILE A 222 9.04 27.19 -51.43
C ILE A 222 9.61 27.11 -50.02
N ALA A 223 10.92 27.31 -49.87
CA ALA A 223 11.60 27.31 -48.60
C ALA A 223 12.05 28.74 -48.25
N VAL A 224 11.83 29.15 -47.00
CA VAL A 224 12.42 30.35 -46.38
C VAL A 224 12.81 29.92 -44.96
N PRO A 225 14.07 30.16 -44.52
CA PRO A 225 14.55 29.62 -43.25
C PRO A 225 14.11 30.47 -42.05
N VAL A 226 13.81 29.82 -40.94
CA VAL A 226 13.78 30.40 -39.59
C VAL A 226 14.56 29.46 -38.67
N ASN A 227 15.42 30.02 -37.83
CA ASN A 227 16.35 29.23 -37.03
C ASN A 227 15.64 28.45 -35.93
N ALA A 228 16.01 27.18 -35.75
CA ALA A 228 15.59 26.40 -34.60
C ALA A 228 16.39 26.84 -33.36
N VAL A 229 15.69 27.28 -32.32
CA VAL A 229 16.22 27.37 -30.95
C VAL A 229 15.58 26.24 -30.16
N GLN A 230 16.41 25.34 -29.61
CA GLN A 230 15.91 24.27 -28.75
C GLN A 230 15.51 24.84 -27.39
N LEU A 231 14.23 24.70 -27.04
CA LEU A 231 13.71 24.89 -25.69
C LEU A 231 12.84 23.67 -25.34
N ALA A 232 13.37 22.79 -24.50
CA ALA A 232 12.64 21.63 -24.00
C ALA A 232 11.73 22.07 -22.84
N SER A 233 10.42 21.91 -23.00
CA SER A 233 9.43 22.19 -21.96
C SER A 233 8.89 20.87 -21.38
N ARG A 234 8.87 20.75 -20.05
CA ARG A 234 8.45 19.55 -19.31
C ARG A 234 7.27 19.88 -18.38
N PRO A 235 6.01 19.66 -18.79
CA PRO A 235 4.92 19.55 -17.82
C PRO A 235 5.08 18.23 -17.05
N GLY A 236 5.10 18.17 -15.71
CA GLY A 236 4.56 19.12 -14.75
C GLY A 236 3.21 18.60 -14.25
N LYS A 237 3.22 17.78 -13.19
CA LYS A 237 2.05 17.03 -12.71
C LYS A 237 1.97 16.98 -11.17
N PRO A 238 0.75 16.94 -10.58
CA PRO A 238 0.56 17.03 -9.13
C PRO A 238 0.45 15.65 -8.45
N ALA A 239 0.74 15.65 -7.15
CA ALA A 239 0.39 14.64 -6.15
C ALA A 239 0.15 15.35 -4.80
N VAL A 240 -0.39 14.64 -3.81
CA VAL A 240 -1.07 15.24 -2.64
C VAL A 240 -0.32 14.95 -1.34
N PHE A 241 -0.30 15.92 -0.41
CA PHE A 241 0.49 15.88 0.81
C PHE A 241 -0.38 15.99 2.07
N VAL A 242 -0.04 15.19 3.08
CA VAL A 242 -0.44 15.40 4.49
C VAL A 242 0.85 15.34 5.31
N GLY A 243 1.34 16.49 5.77
CA GLY A 243 2.50 16.54 6.67
C GLY A 243 2.08 16.19 8.10
N ILE A 244 2.57 15.07 8.64
CA ILE A 244 2.21 14.57 9.97
C ILE A 244 3.32 14.94 10.96
N ASP A 245 3.18 16.10 11.61
CA ASP A 245 3.99 16.47 12.78
C ASP A 245 3.32 15.97 14.06
N ARG A 246 3.99 15.01 14.74
CA ARG A 246 3.76 14.49 16.11
C ARG A 246 2.32 14.43 16.65
N VAL A 247 1.84 13.21 16.86
CA VAL A 247 0.58 12.91 17.55
C VAL A 247 0.78 12.87 19.07
N GLY A 248 0.09 13.74 19.80
CA GLY A 248 -0.19 13.58 21.23
C GLY A 248 -1.57 12.98 21.47
N GLU A 249 -1.70 12.20 22.55
CA GLU A 249 -2.94 11.53 23.02
C GLU A 249 -4.14 12.51 23.12
N ILE A 250 -5.40 12.08 22.99
CA ILE A 250 -6.15 11.20 23.91
C ILE A 250 -7.36 10.54 23.19
N GLY A 251 -7.73 9.32 23.61
CA GLY A 251 -9.00 8.66 23.24
C GLY A 251 -10.14 8.93 24.25
N GLU A 252 -11.39 8.82 23.78
CA GLU A 252 -12.60 9.33 24.44
C GLU A 252 -12.96 8.76 25.83
N LEU A 253 -13.80 9.49 26.58
CA LEU A 253 -14.80 8.86 27.45
C LEU A 253 -16.08 9.70 27.65
N VAL A 254 -17.15 9.40 26.92
CA VAL A 254 -18.50 9.92 27.21
C VAL A 254 -19.41 8.83 27.79
N HIS A 255 -19.49 8.76 29.12
CA HIS A 255 -20.71 8.27 29.79
C HIS A 255 -20.93 8.91 31.17
N ARG A 256 -21.85 9.87 31.22
CA ARG A 256 -22.54 10.40 32.42
C ARG A 256 -23.29 9.24 33.12
N LEU A 257 -23.47 9.14 34.45
CA LEU A 257 -23.35 9.97 35.68
C LEU A 257 -23.40 8.98 36.89
N PRO A 258 -23.42 9.35 38.21
CA PRO A 258 -23.20 10.65 38.87
C PRO A 258 -22.11 10.64 39.98
N GLY A 259 -21.63 11.82 40.37
CA GLY A 259 -20.84 12.02 41.60
C GLY A 259 -19.97 13.27 41.53
N ASP A 260 -20.17 14.22 42.45
CA ASP A 260 -19.47 15.51 42.43
C ASP A 260 -17.98 15.39 42.78
N ASN A 261 -17.13 15.93 41.91
CA ASN A 261 -16.33 17.11 42.24
C ASN A 261 -15.77 17.74 40.96
N ALA A 262 -16.17 18.98 40.66
CA ALA A 262 -15.57 19.76 39.59
C ALA A 262 -14.30 20.46 40.10
N ASP A 263 -13.21 20.41 39.32
CA ASP A 263 -12.02 21.22 39.60
C ASP A 263 -12.29 22.70 39.25
N PRO A 264 -12.19 23.68 40.17
CA PRO A 264 -12.75 25.02 39.96
C PRO A 264 -12.02 25.93 38.94
N GLY A 265 -11.02 25.42 38.21
CA GLY A 265 -10.10 26.20 37.36
C GLY A 265 -10.32 26.09 35.84
N GLY A 266 -11.55 25.83 35.39
CA GLY A 266 -11.90 25.43 34.02
C GLY A 266 -11.19 26.21 32.90
N ARG A 267 -10.49 25.49 32.02
CA ARG A 267 -9.85 26.01 30.79
C ARG A 267 -10.88 26.10 29.66
N VAL A 268 -10.67 27.02 28.72
CA VAL A 268 -11.54 27.19 27.54
C VAL A 268 -10.70 27.25 26.27
N PHE A 269 -11.05 26.44 25.28
CA PHE A 269 -10.38 26.39 23.98
C PHE A 269 -11.29 27.04 22.93
N LYS A 270 -10.83 28.14 22.33
CA LYS A 270 -11.55 28.84 21.25
C LYS A 270 -10.87 28.52 19.92
N TRP A 271 -11.60 27.86 19.04
CA TRP A 271 -11.12 27.38 17.74
C TRP A 271 -11.60 28.32 16.64
N ASP A 272 -10.72 28.62 15.69
CA ASP A 272 -11.00 29.28 14.42
C ASP A 272 -10.43 28.40 13.32
N PHE A 273 -11.28 27.90 12.43
CA PHE A 273 -10.88 26.89 11.45
C PHE A 273 -10.26 27.48 10.19
N GLY A 274 -10.06 28.81 10.12
CA GLY A 274 -9.48 29.49 8.96
C GLY A 274 -10.43 29.67 7.78
N ASP A 275 -11.62 29.06 7.81
CA ASP A 275 -12.72 29.26 6.86
C ASP A 275 -13.75 30.33 7.31
N GLY A 276 -13.47 31.00 8.43
CA GLY A 276 -14.32 32.01 9.05
C GLY A 276 -15.31 31.50 10.08
N LYS A 277 -15.51 30.18 10.23
CA LYS A 277 -16.32 29.62 11.33
C LYS A 277 -15.43 29.32 12.54
N LYS A 278 -16.05 29.37 13.72
CA LYS A 278 -15.38 29.27 15.02
C LYS A 278 -16.19 28.42 15.99
N LEU A 279 -15.51 27.70 16.88
CA LEU A 279 -16.12 26.90 17.95
C LEU A 279 -15.49 27.22 19.30
N THR A 280 -16.10 26.78 20.39
CA THR A 280 -15.50 26.86 21.73
C THR A 280 -15.79 25.56 22.47
N THR A 281 -14.74 24.92 23.00
CA THR A 281 -14.80 23.65 23.73
C THR A 281 -14.22 23.80 25.14
N SER A 282 -14.66 22.93 26.05
CA SER A 282 -14.02 22.72 27.37
C SER A 282 -12.90 21.68 27.32
N GLU A 283 -12.89 20.84 26.29
CA GLU A 283 -11.93 19.78 26.05
C GLU A 283 -10.85 20.23 25.05
N PRO A 284 -9.62 19.71 25.13
CA PRO A 284 -8.48 20.14 24.31
C PRO A 284 -8.55 19.66 22.85
N SER A 285 -9.67 19.08 22.42
CA SER A 285 -9.87 18.50 21.10
C SER A 285 -11.20 18.90 20.46
N VAL A 286 -11.28 18.76 19.13
CA VAL A 286 -12.48 19.03 18.33
C VAL A 286 -12.40 18.30 16.98
N GLU A 287 -13.54 17.89 16.42
CA GLU A 287 -13.66 17.46 15.02
C GLU A 287 -14.32 18.53 14.16
N TYR A 288 -13.91 18.65 12.90
CA TYR A 288 -14.44 19.67 11.99
C TYR A 288 -14.41 19.28 10.51
N ASP A 289 -15.50 19.59 9.78
CA ASP A 289 -15.71 19.26 8.37
C ASP A 289 -15.57 20.51 7.47
N TYR A 290 -14.67 20.41 6.48
CA TYR A 290 -14.34 21.48 5.55
C TYR A 290 -15.07 21.42 4.20
N GLU A 291 -15.90 20.41 3.91
CA GLU A 291 -16.52 20.19 2.57
C GLU A 291 -17.14 21.48 1.97
N ALA A 292 -17.94 22.19 2.77
CA ALA A 292 -18.66 23.38 2.35
C ALA A 292 -17.74 24.60 2.06
N SER A 293 -16.49 24.55 2.53
CA SER A 293 -15.53 25.65 2.48
C SER A 293 -14.48 25.49 1.38
N LEU A 294 -14.36 24.30 0.76
CA LEU A 294 -13.54 24.07 -0.42
C LEU A 294 -14.12 24.78 -1.65
N GLY A 295 -13.27 25.35 -2.51
CA GLY A 295 -13.66 25.99 -3.77
C GLY A 295 -14.14 25.03 -4.86
N ILE A 296 -14.39 25.57 -6.06
CA ILE A 296 -14.91 24.82 -7.22
C ILE A 296 -13.93 24.73 -8.40
N GLU A 297 -12.79 25.41 -8.34
CA GLU A 297 -11.73 25.37 -9.37
C GLU A 297 -10.36 24.94 -8.82
N ARG A 298 -10.14 25.02 -7.49
CA ARG A 298 -8.85 24.74 -6.85
C ARG A 298 -8.77 23.29 -6.37
N GLU A 299 -7.72 22.59 -6.78
CA GLU A 299 -7.43 21.22 -6.37
C GLU A 299 -6.97 21.11 -4.90
N HIS A 300 -6.36 22.17 -4.36
CA HIS A 300 -5.96 22.29 -2.96
C HIS A 300 -6.50 23.59 -2.35
N GLU A 301 -6.95 23.53 -1.10
CA GLU A 301 -7.29 24.73 -0.30
C GLU A 301 -6.52 24.68 1.03
N GLN A 302 -5.97 25.82 1.44
CA GLN A 302 -5.28 25.96 2.74
C GLN A 302 -6.17 26.68 3.74
N PHE A 303 -6.12 26.22 5.00
CA PHE A 303 -6.83 26.82 6.12
C PHE A 303 -5.88 27.03 7.30
N HIS A 304 -5.80 28.26 7.83
CA HIS A 304 -4.96 28.57 8.98
C HIS A 304 -5.76 28.40 10.28
N VAL A 305 -5.68 27.20 10.85
CA VAL A 305 -6.39 26.86 12.09
C VAL A 305 -5.70 27.55 13.26
N THR A 306 -6.46 28.28 14.06
CA THR A 306 -6.01 28.93 15.29
C THR A 306 -6.76 28.36 16.48
N VAL A 307 -6.05 27.97 17.54
CA VAL A 307 -6.65 27.67 18.84
C VAL A 307 -6.12 28.63 19.90
N ARG A 308 -7.04 29.24 20.64
CA ARG A 308 -6.76 30.18 21.73
C ARG A 308 -7.21 29.56 23.05
N ILE A 309 -6.23 29.29 23.92
CA ILE A 309 -6.38 28.61 25.19
C ILE A 309 -6.46 29.65 26.30
N GLU A 310 -7.65 29.84 26.85
CA GLU A 310 -7.89 30.75 27.98
C GLU A 310 -7.89 29.97 29.31
N ARG A 311 -7.19 30.52 30.31
CA ARG A 311 -7.00 29.94 31.65
C ARG A 311 -7.25 31.00 32.72
N PRO A 312 -7.99 30.71 33.80
CA PRO A 312 -8.18 31.66 34.89
C PRO A 312 -6.84 32.12 35.49
N GLY A 313 -6.57 33.43 35.46
CA GLY A 313 -5.38 34.02 36.07
C GLY A 313 -4.07 33.88 35.29
N ALA A 314 -4.10 33.46 34.03
CA ALA A 314 -2.92 33.40 33.16
C ALA A 314 -3.23 33.95 31.76
N ASP A 315 -2.21 34.47 31.07
CA ASP A 315 -2.38 35.00 29.72
C ASP A 315 -2.83 33.92 28.72
N PRO A 316 -3.68 34.30 27.74
CA PRO A 316 -4.19 33.39 26.73
C PRO A 316 -3.08 32.96 25.77
N VAL A 317 -2.93 31.65 25.57
CA VAL A 317 -1.96 31.09 24.62
C VAL A 317 -2.66 30.93 23.27
N GLU A 318 -2.08 31.43 22.19
CA GLU A 318 -2.62 31.29 20.83
C GLU A 318 -1.66 30.46 19.97
N ILE A 319 -2.17 29.38 19.38
CA ILE A 319 -1.40 28.40 18.59
C ILE A 319 -2.00 28.35 17.19
N LYS A 320 -1.15 28.27 16.16
CA LYS A 320 -1.54 28.24 14.74
C LYS A 320 -0.85 27.09 14.01
N ARG A 321 -1.62 26.43 13.13
CA ARG A 321 -1.13 25.43 12.15
C ARG A 321 -1.87 25.63 10.83
N THR A 322 -1.19 25.40 9.72
CA THR A 322 -1.85 25.33 8.40
C THR A 322 -2.31 23.91 8.12
N VAL A 323 -3.61 23.75 7.85
CA VAL A 323 -4.19 22.56 7.21
C VAL A 323 -4.17 22.78 5.70
N SER A 324 -3.88 21.76 4.91
CA SER A 324 -4.07 21.75 3.45
C SER A 324 -5.00 20.59 3.09
N ILE A 325 -6.08 20.87 2.35
CA ILE A 325 -7.13 19.90 2.05
C ILE A 325 -7.25 19.74 0.54
N PHE A 326 -7.40 18.48 0.13
CA PHE A 326 -7.47 18.09 -1.27
C PHE A 326 -8.92 17.95 -1.75
N ASN A 327 -9.21 18.52 -2.92
CA ASN A 327 -10.57 18.77 -3.37
C ASN A 327 -11.05 17.74 -4.41
N ALA A 328 -11.59 16.61 -3.94
CA ALA A 328 -12.08 15.54 -4.82
C ALA A 328 -13.20 15.99 -5.80
N TYR A 329 -13.96 17.05 -5.50
CA TYR A 329 -14.90 17.66 -6.45
C TYR A 329 -14.17 18.24 -7.69
N VAL A 330 -13.05 18.94 -7.46
CA VAL A 330 -12.22 19.48 -8.54
C VAL A 330 -11.47 18.39 -9.29
N MET A 331 -11.04 17.30 -8.64
CA MET A 331 -10.56 16.10 -9.34
C MET A 331 -11.63 15.54 -10.30
N ALA A 332 -12.86 15.34 -9.82
CA ALA A 332 -13.95 14.81 -10.65
C ALA A 332 -14.23 15.73 -11.85
N LYS A 333 -14.26 17.06 -11.61
CA LYS A 333 -14.43 18.10 -12.63
C LYS A 333 -13.32 18.06 -13.68
N ARG A 334 -12.05 17.96 -13.27
CA ARG A 334 -10.89 17.75 -14.17
C ARG A 334 -11.00 16.44 -14.97
N ARG A 335 -11.55 15.37 -14.38
CA ARG A 335 -11.87 14.09 -15.04
C ARG A 335 -13.15 14.09 -15.89
N GLY A 336 -13.82 15.24 -16.07
CA GLY A 336 -14.99 15.39 -16.94
C GLY A 336 -16.35 15.25 -16.25
N TYR A 337 -16.40 15.13 -14.92
CA TYR A 337 -17.61 14.86 -14.14
C TYR A 337 -17.93 15.97 -13.12
N LEU A 338 -19.16 16.46 -13.13
CA LEU A 338 -19.69 17.25 -12.02
C LEU A 338 -20.45 16.34 -11.06
N LEU A 339 -20.10 16.40 -9.78
CA LEU A 339 -20.72 15.66 -8.69
C LEU A 339 -21.37 16.64 -7.68
N PRO A 340 -22.55 17.23 -7.98
CA PRO A 340 -23.19 18.19 -7.09
C PRO A 340 -23.56 17.57 -5.74
N ARG A 341 -23.30 18.31 -4.66
CA ARG A 341 -23.65 17.90 -3.29
C ARG A 341 -25.16 17.70 -3.13
N VAL A 342 -25.55 16.75 -2.28
CA VAL A 342 -26.94 16.39 -2.01
C VAL A 342 -27.25 16.41 -0.53
N THR A 343 -28.43 16.90 -0.16
CA THR A 343 -28.99 16.84 1.20
C THR A 343 -30.50 16.59 1.10
N GLY A 344 -31.16 15.96 2.07
CA GLY A 344 -32.60 15.74 1.97
C GLY A 344 -33.23 15.00 3.15
N ASP A 345 -34.44 14.46 2.93
CA ASP A 345 -35.11 13.58 3.87
C ASP A 345 -34.37 12.24 3.96
N VAL A 346 -33.82 11.93 5.14
CA VAL A 346 -33.19 10.62 5.43
C VAL A 346 -34.20 9.47 5.32
N PHE A 347 -35.51 9.73 5.48
CA PHE A 347 -36.56 8.71 5.46
C PHE A 347 -37.66 9.03 4.44
N ALA A 348 -37.94 8.09 3.53
CA ALA A 348 -39.15 8.13 2.72
C ALA A 348 -40.37 7.60 3.49
N THR A 349 -41.52 8.21 3.25
CA THR A 349 -42.81 7.87 3.87
C THR A 349 -43.71 7.12 2.88
N LYS A 350 -44.48 6.13 3.36
CA LYS A 350 -45.37 5.31 2.52
C LYS A 350 -46.74 5.96 2.36
N ASN A 351 -47.15 6.18 1.11
CA ASN A 351 -48.43 6.75 0.75
C ASN A 351 -49.15 5.86 -0.27
N LEU A 352 -50.05 4.98 0.21
CA LEU A 352 -50.93 4.07 -0.56
C LEU A 352 -50.27 3.20 -1.66
N LEU A 353 -49.78 3.80 -2.75
CA LEU A 353 -49.17 3.17 -3.92
C LEU A 353 -47.70 3.62 -4.16
N SER A 354 -47.18 4.57 -3.40
CA SER A 354 -45.85 5.16 -3.56
C SER A 354 -45.10 5.35 -2.23
N PHE A 355 -43.78 5.53 -2.35
CA PHE A 355 -42.92 6.13 -1.35
C PHE A 355 -42.57 7.57 -1.75
N GLU A 356 -42.54 8.47 -0.77
CA GLU A 356 -42.37 9.91 -0.96
C GLU A 356 -41.33 10.49 0.00
N GLY A 357 -40.48 11.39 -0.50
CA GLY A 357 -39.47 12.14 0.26
C GLY A 357 -38.86 13.27 -0.59
N THR A 358 -37.95 14.06 -0.01
CA THR A 358 -37.40 15.28 -0.63
C THR A 358 -35.89 15.21 -0.78
N VAL A 359 -35.38 15.58 -1.97
CA VAL A 359 -33.94 15.64 -2.28
C VAL A 359 -33.57 17.04 -2.75
N VAL A 360 -32.59 17.67 -2.10
CA VAL A 360 -32.07 19.00 -2.43
C VAL A 360 -30.68 18.86 -3.05
N ILE A 361 -30.53 19.34 -4.28
CA ILE A 361 -29.30 19.28 -5.08
C ILE A 361 -28.67 20.66 -5.11
N HIS A 362 -27.39 20.75 -4.74
CA HIS A 362 -26.64 22.00 -4.61
C HIS A 362 -25.71 22.20 -5.81
N ASN A 363 -26.10 23.05 -6.77
CA ASN A 363 -25.21 23.43 -7.86
C ASN A 363 -24.27 24.55 -7.39
N ARG A 364 -22.97 24.24 -7.29
CA ARG A 364 -21.92 25.21 -6.94
C ARG A 364 -21.26 25.86 -8.16
N GLU A 365 -21.64 25.48 -9.38
CA GLU A 365 -21.09 26.06 -10.60
C GLU A 365 -21.72 27.42 -10.95
N ALA A 366 -20.92 28.32 -11.54
CA ALA A 366 -21.36 29.62 -12.04
C ALA A 366 -22.24 29.55 -13.31
N TYR A 367 -22.61 28.35 -13.75
CA TYR A 367 -23.52 28.08 -14.86
C TYR A 367 -24.57 27.02 -14.46
N PRO A 368 -25.75 27.00 -15.11
CA PRO A 368 -26.76 25.99 -14.84
C PRO A 368 -26.30 24.59 -15.28
N ILE A 369 -26.69 23.59 -14.50
CA ILE A 369 -26.60 22.16 -14.85
C ILE A 369 -28.01 21.63 -15.16
N GLN A 370 -28.11 20.69 -16.11
CA GLN A 370 -29.37 20.05 -16.46
C GLN A 370 -29.35 18.56 -16.18
N LEU A 371 -30.39 18.08 -15.51
CA LEU A 371 -30.66 16.67 -15.24
C LEU A 371 -31.74 16.19 -16.22
N THR A 372 -31.37 15.24 -17.08
CA THR A 372 -32.18 14.75 -18.19
C THR A 372 -32.73 13.35 -17.97
N GLU A 373 -32.21 12.63 -16.97
CA GLU A 373 -32.56 11.24 -16.65
C GLU A 373 -32.62 11.04 -15.14
N ARG A 374 -33.61 10.27 -14.67
CA ARG A 374 -33.69 9.76 -13.29
C ARG A 374 -33.67 8.22 -13.33
N ARG A 375 -32.92 7.59 -12.44
CA ARG A 375 -33.03 6.15 -12.14
C ARG A 375 -33.32 5.95 -10.65
N VAL A 376 -33.96 4.84 -10.33
CA VAL A 376 -34.26 4.46 -8.95
C VAL A 376 -33.71 3.06 -8.70
N GLN A 377 -33.04 2.91 -7.58
CA GLN A 377 -32.37 1.70 -7.16
C GLN A 377 -32.91 1.36 -5.75
N PRO A 378 -33.82 0.38 -5.58
CA PRO A 378 -34.20 -0.07 -4.24
C PRO A 378 -32.99 -0.42 -3.35
N MET A 379 -33.18 -0.50 -2.03
CA MET A 379 -32.24 -1.12 -1.09
C MET A 379 -33.05 -2.16 -0.33
N TYR A 380 -32.78 -3.45 -0.51
CA TYR A 380 -33.65 -4.50 0.02
C TYR A 380 -33.44 -4.73 1.57
N VAL A 381 -34.18 -5.60 2.28
CA VAL A 381 -33.99 -5.98 3.71
C VAL A 381 -33.23 -7.29 3.81
N ASP A 382 -33.64 -8.26 3.00
CA ASP A 382 -32.66 -8.97 2.19
C ASP A 382 -31.95 -7.93 1.31
N HIS A 383 -31.14 -7.03 1.89
CA HIS A 383 -30.45 -6.04 1.07
C HIS A 383 -29.54 -6.73 0.08
N ASN A 384 -29.34 -8.05 0.21
CA ASN A 384 -28.80 -8.96 -0.78
C ASN A 384 -29.71 -9.47 -1.94
N ARG A 385 -30.70 -8.67 -2.32
CA ARG A 385 -31.21 -8.63 -3.71
C ARG A 385 -30.62 -7.43 -4.44
N MET A 386 -29.94 -7.66 -5.57
CA MET A 386 -29.10 -6.59 -6.12
C MET A 386 -29.93 -5.62 -6.92
N THR A 387 -29.56 -4.37 -6.79
CA THR A 387 -30.35 -3.27 -7.26
C THR A 387 -29.52 -2.54 -8.28
N VAL A 388 -29.80 -2.81 -9.55
CA VAL A 388 -29.44 -1.86 -10.61
C VAL A 388 -30.19 -0.55 -10.39
N PRO A 389 -29.61 0.59 -10.77
CA PRO A 389 -30.40 1.75 -11.16
C PRO A 389 -31.38 1.31 -12.26
N GLY A 390 -32.67 1.34 -11.95
CA GLY A 390 -33.75 0.92 -12.85
C GLY A 390 -33.77 1.70 -14.17
N PRO A 391 -34.62 1.31 -15.13
CA PRO A 391 -34.63 1.89 -16.48
C PRO A 391 -34.71 3.42 -16.46
N GLY A 392 -33.89 4.05 -17.30
CA GLY A 392 -33.73 5.50 -17.37
C GLY A 392 -35.03 6.24 -17.63
N LEU A 393 -35.64 6.81 -16.59
CA LEU A 393 -36.80 7.67 -16.73
C LEU A 393 -36.31 9.04 -17.21
N ARG A 394 -36.44 9.29 -18.52
CA ARG A 394 -36.15 10.59 -19.11
C ARG A 394 -37.02 11.67 -18.46
N LEU A 395 -36.38 12.69 -17.90
CA LEU A 395 -37.04 13.86 -17.34
C LEU A 395 -37.54 14.74 -18.49
N ASN A 396 -38.86 15.01 -18.49
CA ASN A 396 -39.53 15.81 -19.51
C ASN A 396 -40.57 16.74 -18.85
N PRO A 397 -40.28 18.06 -18.70
CA PRO A 397 -39.03 18.72 -19.07
C PRO A 397 -37.82 18.25 -18.23
N PRO A 398 -36.58 18.43 -18.71
CA PRO A 398 -35.38 18.29 -17.89
C PRO A 398 -35.40 19.22 -16.68
N VAL A 399 -34.80 18.80 -15.58
CA VAL A 399 -34.64 19.63 -14.38
C VAL A 399 -33.39 20.48 -14.54
N THR A 400 -33.56 21.80 -14.61
CA THR A 400 -32.43 22.75 -14.55
C THR A 400 -32.17 23.13 -13.09
N VAL A 401 -30.95 22.93 -12.61
CA VAL A 401 -30.44 23.56 -11.39
C VAL A 401 -29.70 24.83 -11.82
N ALA A 402 -30.15 26.00 -11.36
CA ALA A 402 -29.54 27.28 -11.73
C ALA A 402 -28.10 27.40 -11.22
N ALA A 403 -27.34 28.35 -11.76
CA ALA A 403 -26.00 28.67 -11.29
C ALA A 403 -26.01 29.07 -9.81
N ASN A 404 -25.05 28.58 -9.02
CA ASN A 404 -24.90 28.88 -7.58
C ASN A 404 -26.21 28.73 -6.77
N ALA A 405 -27.02 27.72 -7.08
CA ALA A 405 -28.38 27.57 -6.54
C ALA A 405 -28.70 26.12 -6.16
N THR A 406 -29.65 25.98 -5.24
CA THR A 406 -30.25 24.70 -4.87
C THR A 406 -31.57 24.46 -5.59
N VAL A 407 -31.83 23.23 -6.04
CA VAL A 407 -33.20 22.79 -6.38
C VAL A 407 -33.68 21.73 -5.40
N SER A 408 -34.93 21.85 -4.95
CA SER A 408 -35.60 20.83 -4.14
C SER A 408 -36.52 19.99 -5.03
N LEU A 409 -36.30 18.69 -5.07
CA LEU A 409 -37.05 17.73 -5.87
C LEU A 409 -37.89 16.82 -4.96
N ALA A 410 -39.18 16.77 -5.24
CA ALA A 410 -40.06 15.74 -4.67
C ALA A 410 -39.75 14.40 -5.34
N VAL A 411 -39.25 13.45 -4.56
CA VAL A 411 -39.01 12.08 -4.97
C VAL A 411 -40.25 11.26 -4.66
N SER A 412 -40.99 10.89 -5.72
CA SER A 412 -42.02 9.85 -5.65
C SER A 412 -41.59 8.62 -6.43
N VAL A 413 -41.77 7.44 -5.82
CA VAL A 413 -41.38 6.12 -6.34
C VAL A 413 -42.50 5.11 -6.09
N PRO A 414 -42.98 4.37 -7.11
CA PRO A 414 -43.99 3.32 -6.91
C PRO A 414 -43.56 2.20 -5.95
N ILE A 415 -44.52 1.71 -5.16
CA ILE A 415 -44.36 0.53 -4.27
C ILE A 415 -44.02 -0.76 -5.05
N ALA A 416 -44.28 -0.79 -6.37
CA ALA A 416 -43.88 -1.89 -7.25
C ALA A 416 -42.36 -1.89 -7.54
N ASP A 417 -41.73 -0.71 -7.60
CA ASP A 417 -40.30 -0.55 -7.88
C ASP A 417 -39.46 -0.70 -6.59
N VAL A 418 -40.07 -0.44 -5.43
CA VAL A 418 -39.47 -0.59 -4.09
C VAL A 418 -40.42 -1.41 -3.19
N PRO A 419 -40.33 -2.76 -3.20
CA PRO A 419 -41.26 -3.63 -2.48
C PRO A 419 -41.12 -3.51 -0.94
N PRO A 420 -42.14 -3.08 -0.19
CA PRO A 420 -42.04 -2.61 1.20
C PRO A 420 -41.61 -3.68 2.22
N ASP A 421 -42.15 -4.89 2.11
CA ASP A 421 -41.78 -6.04 2.95
C ASP A 421 -40.33 -6.48 2.73
N GLN A 422 -39.75 -6.08 1.60
CA GLN A 422 -38.45 -6.51 1.16
C GLN A 422 -37.44 -5.35 1.11
N THR A 423 -37.76 -4.11 1.49
CA THR A 423 -36.83 -2.95 1.35
C THR A 423 -36.49 -2.20 2.65
N THR A 424 -35.20 -1.94 2.88
CA THR A 424 -34.68 -1.04 3.91
C THR A 424 -34.71 0.42 3.48
N GLY A 425 -34.64 0.70 2.18
CA GLY A 425 -34.49 2.04 1.61
C GLY A 425 -34.58 2.03 0.08
N PHE A 426 -34.15 3.11 -0.55
CA PHE A 426 -33.81 3.20 -1.97
C PHE A 426 -32.89 4.39 -2.26
N VAL A 427 -32.08 4.26 -3.31
CA VAL A 427 -31.23 5.29 -3.89
C VAL A 427 -31.91 5.87 -5.14
N VAL A 428 -31.73 7.16 -5.39
CA VAL A 428 -32.17 7.83 -6.62
C VAL A 428 -30.98 8.51 -7.28
N TYR A 429 -30.77 8.17 -8.55
CA TYR A 429 -29.73 8.76 -9.38
C TYR A 429 -30.34 9.78 -10.32
N TYR A 430 -29.68 10.93 -10.50
CA TYR A 430 -29.96 11.85 -11.59
C TYR A 430 -28.73 11.99 -12.49
N GLY A 431 -28.95 11.82 -13.80
CA GLY A 431 -27.94 11.97 -14.84
C GLY A 431 -28.25 13.14 -15.75
N GLY A 432 -27.20 13.78 -16.27
CA GLY A 432 -27.35 14.86 -17.25
C GLY A 432 -26.02 15.50 -17.62
N THR A 433 -26.05 16.78 -17.98
CA THR A 433 -24.88 17.53 -18.48
C THR A 433 -24.81 18.96 -17.96
N SER A 434 -23.61 19.53 -17.96
CA SER A 434 -23.41 20.97 -17.83
C SER A 434 -23.99 21.72 -19.02
N LYS A 435 -24.06 23.04 -18.91
CA LYS A 435 -24.09 23.92 -20.08
C LYS A 435 -23.03 23.48 -21.11
N ASP A 436 -23.38 23.54 -22.39
CA ASP A 436 -22.53 23.24 -23.54
C ASP A 436 -21.96 21.79 -23.58
N ASN A 437 -22.56 20.86 -22.80
CA ASN A 437 -22.19 19.43 -22.68
C ASN A 437 -20.73 19.14 -22.28
N ARG A 438 -20.01 20.14 -21.74
CA ARG A 438 -18.59 20.02 -21.35
C ARG A 438 -18.35 18.98 -20.25
N TYR A 439 -19.30 18.79 -19.33
CA TYR A 439 -19.18 17.86 -18.20
C TYR A 439 -20.41 16.96 -18.06
N CYS A 440 -20.18 15.69 -17.71
CA CYS A 440 -21.23 14.76 -17.30
C CYS A 440 -21.66 15.07 -15.85
N VAL A 441 -22.94 15.32 -15.62
CA VAL A 441 -23.49 15.52 -14.27
C VAL A 441 -23.96 14.18 -13.71
N ARG A 442 -23.57 13.87 -12.47
CA ARG A 442 -24.06 12.72 -11.69
C ARG A 442 -24.45 13.18 -10.30
N VAL A 443 -25.62 12.76 -9.84
CA VAL A 443 -26.20 13.09 -8.53
C VAL A 443 -26.77 11.80 -7.96
N GLU A 444 -26.55 11.55 -6.67
CA GLU A 444 -27.00 10.35 -5.94
C GLU A 444 -27.65 10.76 -4.61
N ALA A 445 -28.76 10.11 -4.23
CA ALA A 445 -29.53 10.43 -3.03
C ALA A 445 -30.11 9.18 -2.38
N PHE A 446 -29.90 8.99 -1.09
CA PHE A 446 -30.35 7.83 -0.31
C PHE A 446 -31.56 8.17 0.55
N LEU A 447 -32.59 7.32 0.57
CA LEU A 447 -33.76 7.45 1.45
C LEU A 447 -34.12 6.11 2.10
N GLU A 448 -34.15 6.07 3.43
CA GLU A 448 -34.52 4.88 4.20
C GLU A 448 -36.03 4.69 4.37
N LEU A 449 -36.47 3.45 4.57
CA LEU A 449 -37.81 3.06 4.96
C LEU A 449 -37.86 2.69 6.44
N ARG A 450 -38.74 3.33 7.20
CA ARG A 450 -38.92 3.02 8.64
C ARG A 450 -39.59 1.66 8.82
N ALA A 451 -39.23 0.93 9.88
CA ALA A 451 -39.71 -0.43 10.14
C ALA A 451 -41.25 -0.58 10.32
N ARG A 452 -41.99 0.52 10.52
CA ARG A 452 -43.46 0.55 10.50
C ARG A 452 -44.02 0.59 9.07
N ASP A 453 -43.35 1.33 8.18
CA ASP A 453 -43.75 1.57 6.79
C ASP A 453 -43.41 0.36 5.90
N ARG A 454 -42.32 -0.36 6.22
CA ARG A 454 -41.97 -1.67 5.63
C ARG A 454 -43.04 -2.74 5.83
N ARG A 455 -43.83 -2.70 6.91
CA ARG A 455 -44.77 -3.80 7.23
C ARG A 455 -45.88 -3.87 6.17
N SER A 456 -45.77 -4.86 5.29
CA SER A 456 -46.88 -5.41 4.53
C SER A 456 -47.82 -6.17 5.47
N ALA A 457 -48.55 -5.41 6.30
CA ALA A 457 -49.84 -5.87 6.78
C ALA A 457 -50.70 -6.09 5.53
N ALA A 458 -50.77 -7.33 5.07
CA ALA A 458 -51.56 -7.71 3.92
C ALA A 458 -53.05 -7.55 4.27
N ILE A 459 -53.56 -6.33 4.06
CA ILE A 459 -54.96 -6.08 3.77
C ILE A 459 -55.20 -6.75 2.42
N THR A 460 -55.40 -8.07 2.44
CA THR A 460 -55.66 -8.88 1.26
C THR A 460 -57.00 -8.42 0.70
N LEU A 461 -56.95 -7.54 -0.30
CA LEU A 461 -58.15 -6.89 -0.83
C LEU A 461 -59.09 -7.87 -1.54
N GLY A 462 -58.64 -9.09 -1.88
CA GLY A 462 -59.52 -10.19 -2.29
C GLY A 462 -60.63 -10.47 -1.26
N PRO A 463 -60.31 -11.00 -0.06
CA PRO A 463 -61.30 -11.17 1.01
C PRO A 463 -61.95 -9.88 1.50
N ILE A 464 -61.25 -8.74 1.51
CA ILE A 464 -61.79 -7.50 2.11
C ILE A 464 -62.79 -6.77 1.20
N ILE A 465 -62.67 -6.87 -0.13
CA ILE A 465 -63.70 -6.41 -1.08
C ILE A 465 -64.96 -7.31 -1.02
N ALA A 466 -64.83 -8.56 -0.55
CA ALA A 466 -65.98 -9.42 -0.25
C ALA A 466 -66.60 -9.13 1.14
N ALA A 467 -65.77 -8.97 2.17
CA ALA A 467 -66.21 -8.77 3.56
C ALA A 467 -66.79 -7.38 3.85
N SER A 468 -66.45 -6.35 3.07
CA SER A 468 -66.96 -4.98 3.22
C SER A 468 -68.47 -4.81 2.93
N LYS A 469 -69.19 -5.90 2.64
CA LYS A 469 -70.66 -5.94 2.48
C LYS A 469 -71.40 -6.51 3.70
N LEU A 470 -70.71 -6.92 4.77
CA LEU A 470 -71.34 -7.45 5.99
C LEU A 470 -71.39 -6.39 7.12
N PRO A 471 -72.58 -6.08 7.69
CA PRO A 471 -72.69 -5.21 8.86
C PRO A 471 -72.04 -5.83 10.12
N GLY A 472 -71.46 -4.98 10.99
CA GLY A 472 -71.03 -5.34 12.35
C GLY A 472 -69.51 -5.45 12.61
N VAL A 473 -68.67 -5.46 11.56
CA VAL A 473 -67.20 -5.70 11.72
C VAL A 473 -66.48 -4.60 12.53
N LYS A 474 -67.05 -3.39 12.65
CA LYS A 474 -66.45 -2.28 13.40
C LYS A 474 -66.37 -2.49 14.91
N ASP A 475 -67.24 -3.31 15.49
CA ASP A 475 -67.36 -3.43 16.96
C ASP A 475 -66.35 -4.46 17.52
N LEU A 476 -66.04 -5.52 16.77
CA LEU A 476 -65.07 -6.56 17.15
C LEU A 476 -63.63 -6.04 17.28
N LEU A 477 -63.21 -5.10 16.42
CA LEU A 477 -61.85 -4.54 16.46
C LEU A 477 -61.59 -3.64 17.68
N LYS A 478 -62.63 -3.19 18.37
CA LYS A 478 -62.51 -2.26 19.50
C LYS A 478 -62.20 -2.96 20.83
N ASP A 479 -62.55 -4.24 20.97
CA ASP A 479 -62.37 -5.01 22.20
C ASP A 479 -60.96 -5.65 22.31
N TYR A 480 -60.31 -5.93 21.16
CA TYR A 480 -58.98 -6.55 21.10
C TYR A 480 -57.86 -5.63 21.64
N TYR A 481 -57.93 -4.32 21.36
CA TYR A 481 -56.89 -3.35 21.77
C TYR A 481 -56.87 -3.01 23.27
N THR A 482 -57.85 -3.48 24.05
CA THR A 482 -57.94 -3.19 25.50
C THR A 482 -57.34 -4.26 26.39
N ARG A 483 -56.87 -5.40 25.83
CA ARG A 483 -56.50 -6.59 26.61
C ARG A 483 -55.21 -7.27 26.12
N THR A 484 -54.04 -6.72 26.45
CA THR A 484 -52.89 -7.48 27.01
C THR A 484 -51.68 -6.58 27.26
N SER A 485 -51.24 -6.50 28.51
CA SER A 485 -49.88 -6.11 28.91
C SER A 485 -49.66 -6.54 30.37
N PRO A 486 -48.62 -7.34 30.63
CA PRO A 486 -47.90 -7.24 31.90
C PRO A 486 -46.37 -7.31 31.73
N ALA A 487 -45.64 -6.69 32.66
CA ALA A 487 -44.22 -6.98 32.90
C ALA A 487 -44.06 -8.25 33.76
N PRO A 488 -42.85 -8.79 33.91
CA PRO A 488 -42.27 -8.78 35.26
C PRO A 488 -40.75 -8.55 35.35
N ASP A 489 -40.32 -8.32 36.60
CA ASP A 489 -38.96 -8.26 37.17
C ASP A 489 -38.31 -9.64 37.37
N VAL A 490 -36.97 -9.73 37.39
CA VAL A 490 -36.15 -10.74 38.12
C VAL A 490 -34.74 -10.18 38.42
N THR A 491 -34.26 -10.40 39.65
CA THR A 491 -32.88 -10.06 40.10
C THR A 491 -31.89 -11.23 40.07
N GLY A 492 -30.70 -11.00 39.51
CA GLY A 492 -29.39 -11.36 40.13
C GLY A 492 -28.89 -12.81 40.18
N ALA A 493 -27.65 -13.02 39.69
CA ALA A 493 -26.74 -14.10 40.12
C ALA A 493 -25.27 -13.68 39.95
N ARG A 494 -24.37 -14.15 40.83
CA ARG A 494 -22.90 -14.02 40.71
C ARG A 494 -22.27 -15.40 40.87
N SER A 495 -21.26 -15.73 40.06
CA SER A 495 -20.43 -16.93 40.24
C SER A 495 -18.99 -16.68 39.79
N THR A 496 -18.14 -16.27 40.72
CA THR A 496 -16.68 -16.24 40.54
C THR A 496 -16.08 -17.63 40.74
N VAL A 497 -15.27 -18.11 39.79
CA VAL A 497 -14.35 -19.24 40.01
C VAL A 497 -12.92 -18.74 39.85
N ARG A 498 -12.05 -19.09 40.80
CA ARG A 498 -10.62 -18.76 40.77
C ARG A 498 -9.85 -19.89 40.11
N TYR A 499 -8.92 -19.58 39.21
CA TYR A 499 -7.80 -20.48 38.93
C TYR A 499 -6.55 -19.98 39.65
N GLN A 500 -5.77 -20.91 40.21
CA GLN A 500 -4.61 -20.61 41.04
C GLN A 500 -3.33 -20.50 40.21
N ARG A 501 -2.46 -19.58 40.63
CA ARG A 501 -1.18 -19.30 39.99
C ARG A 501 -0.12 -20.30 40.47
N LEU A 502 0.49 -21.02 39.53
CA LEU A 502 1.78 -21.69 39.68
C LEU A 502 2.63 -21.37 38.42
N GLY A 503 3.93 -21.14 38.50
CA GLY A 503 4.72 -21.09 39.74
C GLY A 503 6.23 -21.29 39.55
N ASN A 504 6.88 -20.46 38.73
CA ASN A 504 8.33 -20.26 38.65
C ASN A 504 9.24 -21.51 38.48
N LEU A 505 9.57 -21.82 37.22
CA LEU A 505 10.92 -22.20 36.76
C LEU A 505 11.15 -21.45 35.44
N GLY A 506 12.35 -21.01 35.04
CA GLY A 506 13.65 -21.05 35.72
C GLY A 506 14.76 -20.75 34.70
N TYR A 507 15.22 -19.50 34.65
CA TYR A 507 16.17 -18.93 33.66
C TYR A 507 17.36 -19.83 33.26
N VAL A 508 17.59 -19.98 31.96
CA VAL A 508 18.90 -19.80 31.31
C VAL A 508 18.64 -19.11 29.97
N ASP A 509 19.46 -18.12 29.61
CA ASP A 509 19.39 -17.39 28.34
C ASP A 509 20.77 -17.44 27.67
N LEU A 510 20.86 -18.02 26.48
CA LEU A 510 22.10 -18.16 25.72
C LEU A 510 21.85 -18.25 24.19
N VAL A 511 22.17 -17.14 23.51
CA VAL A 511 23.01 -17.05 22.30
C VAL A 511 22.67 -17.93 21.08
N LYS A 512 22.42 -17.23 19.94
CA LYS A 512 22.53 -17.68 18.53
C LYS A 512 22.18 -19.14 18.21
N TYR A 513 21.04 -19.35 17.54
CA TYR A 513 20.85 -20.53 16.68
C TYR A 513 20.44 -20.14 15.25
N PRO A 514 21.18 -20.61 14.22
CA PRO A 514 20.74 -20.50 12.82
C PRO A 514 19.70 -21.57 12.51
N HIS A 515 18.92 -21.39 11.44
CA HIS A 515 18.00 -22.42 10.93
C HIS A 515 18.71 -23.52 10.12
N ILE A 516 19.81 -24.06 10.64
CA ILE A 516 20.48 -25.25 10.09
C ILE A 516 19.73 -26.50 10.56
N LYS A 517 18.97 -27.12 9.67
CA LYS A 517 18.54 -28.53 9.82
C LYS A 517 19.63 -29.46 9.30
N ALA A 518 20.64 -29.74 10.13
CA ALA A 518 21.56 -30.84 9.86
C ALA A 518 20.80 -32.19 9.96
N PRO A 519 21.08 -33.18 9.09
CA PRO A 519 20.29 -34.41 9.04
C PRO A 519 20.72 -35.44 10.11
N GLY A 520 19.79 -35.76 11.01
CA GLY A 520 19.81 -37.01 11.77
C GLY A 520 19.98 -36.86 13.28
N ASP A 521 18.88 -37.04 14.02
CA ASP A 521 18.92 -37.77 15.28
C ASP A 521 17.58 -38.51 15.53
N ALA A 522 17.55 -39.42 16.51
CA ALA A 522 16.59 -40.52 16.56
C ALA A 522 15.14 -40.17 16.97
N ALA A 523 14.21 -41.04 16.55
CA ALA A 523 12.76 -40.82 16.64
C ALA A 523 12.19 -40.74 18.07
N LEU A 524 11.33 -39.74 18.28
CA LEU A 524 10.30 -39.74 19.34
C LEU A 524 9.05 -40.50 18.84
N PRO A 525 8.28 -41.14 19.75
CA PRO A 525 7.18 -42.02 19.34
C PRO A 525 6.02 -41.27 18.69
N ALA A 526 5.43 -41.87 17.65
CA ALA A 526 4.41 -41.25 16.80
C ALA A 526 3.16 -40.81 17.57
N GLY A 527 2.79 -39.54 17.39
CA GLY A 527 1.53 -38.95 17.83
C GLY A 527 0.92 -38.14 16.69
N SER A 528 -0.03 -38.75 15.98
CA SER A 528 -0.71 -38.23 14.77
C SER A 528 0.22 -37.79 13.62
N ASP A 529 0.26 -38.59 12.55
CA ASP A 529 0.97 -38.27 11.31
C ASP A 529 0.34 -37.04 10.61
N MET A 530 0.94 -35.86 10.81
CA MET A 530 0.57 -34.65 10.07
C MET A 530 1.15 -34.72 8.65
N VAL A 531 0.42 -35.37 7.75
CA VAL A 531 0.70 -35.33 6.32
C VAL A 531 0.41 -33.90 5.81
N PRO A 532 1.41 -33.15 5.29
CA PRO A 532 1.15 -31.87 4.64
C PRO A 532 0.31 -32.10 3.38
N LEU A 533 -0.49 -31.12 2.97
CA LEU A 533 -1.08 -31.14 1.63
C LEU A 533 0.07 -31.23 0.61
N SER A 534 0.03 -32.25 -0.26
CA SER A 534 1.08 -32.46 -1.26
C SER A 534 1.26 -31.18 -2.09
N THR A 535 2.47 -30.63 -2.10
CA THR A 535 2.85 -29.52 -2.99
C THR A 535 3.15 -30.01 -4.41
N THR A 536 3.43 -31.31 -4.56
CA THR A 536 3.62 -31.97 -5.86
C THR A 536 2.28 -32.50 -6.39
N TRP A 537 1.62 -31.68 -7.20
CA TRP A 537 0.60 -32.08 -8.18
C TRP A 537 1.06 -31.53 -9.53
N PRO A 538 0.93 -32.26 -10.66
CA PRO A 538 -0.20 -33.14 -10.93
C PRO A 538 0.17 -34.59 -11.22
N ASP A 539 -0.23 -35.51 -10.33
CA ASP A 539 -0.56 -36.87 -10.76
C ASP A 539 -1.75 -36.83 -11.75
N PRO A 540 -1.81 -37.76 -12.72
CA PRO A 540 -2.99 -37.89 -13.57
C PRO A 540 -4.22 -38.25 -12.72
N ALA A 541 -5.41 -37.77 -13.12
CA ALA A 541 -6.64 -38.00 -12.35
C ALA A 541 -7.01 -39.49 -12.25
N VAL A 542 -6.68 -40.11 -11.12
CA VAL A 542 -7.03 -41.50 -10.77
C VAL A 542 -8.23 -41.50 -9.85
N GLU A 543 -9.25 -42.29 -10.18
CA GLU A 543 -10.50 -42.36 -9.41
C GLU A 543 -10.26 -42.79 -7.95
N GLY A 544 -10.73 -41.98 -7.00
CA GLY A 544 -10.48 -42.10 -5.55
C GLY A 544 -9.23 -41.37 -5.03
N GLY A 545 -8.31 -40.95 -5.90
CA GLY A 545 -7.15 -40.13 -5.52
C GLY A 545 -7.57 -38.73 -5.03
N GLU A 546 -6.79 -38.11 -4.16
CA GLU A 546 -7.06 -36.72 -3.72
C GLU A 546 -6.88 -35.73 -4.88
N CYS A 547 -7.52 -34.56 -4.78
CA CYS A 547 -7.46 -33.49 -5.78
C CYS A 547 -7.59 -32.11 -5.12
N ASP A 548 -7.10 -31.06 -5.79
CA ASP A 548 -7.24 -29.68 -5.34
C ASP A 548 -8.34 -28.96 -6.16
N PRO A 549 -9.50 -28.62 -5.57
CA PRO A 549 -10.56 -27.91 -6.28
C PRO A 549 -10.19 -26.47 -6.66
N ASP A 550 -9.19 -25.88 -5.99
CA ASP A 550 -8.68 -24.56 -6.34
C ASP A 550 -7.70 -24.63 -7.52
N ASN A 551 -7.10 -25.79 -7.82
CA ASN A 551 -6.07 -25.96 -8.86
C ASN A 551 -6.16 -27.32 -9.56
N LEU A 552 -7.03 -27.40 -10.57
CA LEU A 552 -7.17 -28.62 -11.38
C LEU A 552 -6.05 -28.71 -12.44
N PRO A 553 -5.59 -29.93 -12.79
CA PRO A 553 -4.72 -30.13 -13.95
C PRO A 553 -5.46 -29.79 -15.25
N GLU A 554 -4.75 -29.23 -16.22
CA GLU A 554 -5.32 -28.76 -17.49
C GLU A 554 -6.04 -29.85 -18.30
N MET A 555 -5.54 -31.08 -18.22
CA MET A 555 -6.16 -32.25 -18.84
C MET A 555 -6.83 -33.12 -17.78
N VAL A 556 -8.03 -32.71 -17.35
CA VAL A 556 -8.96 -33.60 -16.66
C VAL A 556 -9.53 -34.60 -17.69
N PRO A 557 -9.42 -35.94 -17.49
CA PRO A 557 -9.96 -36.93 -18.42
C PRO A 557 -11.49 -36.82 -18.59
N GLU A 558 -12.03 -37.28 -19.71
CA GLU A 558 -13.47 -37.14 -19.99
C GLU A 558 -14.35 -37.83 -18.94
N GLY A 559 -15.21 -37.02 -18.31
CA GLY A 559 -16.07 -37.44 -17.21
C GLY A 559 -15.39 -37.52 -15.85
N PHE A 560 -14.15 -37.06 -15.69
CA PHE A 560 -13.55 -36.91 -14.36
C PHE A 560 -13.86 -35.54 -13.76
N VAL A 561 -13.99 -35.51 -12.44
CA VAL A 561 -14.26 -34.28 -11.68
C VAL A 561 -13.70 -34.40 -10.26
N CYS A 562 -13.23 -33.28 -9.71
CA CYS A 562 -12.82 -33.19 -8.31
C CYS A 562 -14.06 -32.89 -7.46
N GLN A 563 -14.42 -33.80 -6.55
CA GLN A 563 -15.62 -33.69 -5.70
C GLN A 563 -15.27 -33.68 -4.22
N ALA A 564 -16.04 -32.90 -3.46
CA ALA A 564 -15.97 -32.87 -2.02
C ALA A 564 -16.47 -34.20 -1.45
N THR A 565 -15.86 -34.66 -0.37
CA THR A 565 -16.28 -35.88 0.34
C THR A 565 -16.78 -35.54 1.75
N SER A 566 -17.23 -36.53 2.51
CA SER A 566 -17.50 -36.38 3.95
C SER A 566 -16.25 -36.55 4.81
N GLU A 567 -15.08 -36.78 4.21
CA GLU A 567 -13.79 -36.85 4.90
C GLU A 567 -13.28 -35.42 5.15
N THR A 568 -12.89 -35.12 6.39
CA THR A 568 -12.28 -33.84 6.77
C THR A 568 -10.95 -34.10 7.47
N ARG A 569 -9.96 -33.24 7.22
CA ARG A 569 -8.60 -33.34 7.78
C ARG A 569 -8.23 -31.99 8.38
N GLU A 570 -7.71 -31.99 9.61
CA GLU A 570 -6.95 -30.82 10.07
C GLU A 570 -5.65 -30.75 9.30
N VAL A 571 -5.42 -29.64 8.60
CA VAL A 571 -4.17 -29.38 7.88
C VAL A 571 -3.65 -28.00 8.26
N ARG A 572 -2.34 -27.80 8.16
CA ARG A 572 -1.77 -26.46 8.03
C ARG A 572 -1.97 -26.03 6.58
N VAL A 573 -2.90 -25.11 6.35
CA VAL A 573 -3.02 -24.40 5.08
C VAL A 573 -1.83 -23.43 5.00
N PRO A 574 -1.05 -23.42 3.90
CA PRO A 574 0.06 -22.49 3.73
C PRO A 574 -0.44 -21.05 3.58
N ALA A 575 0.48 -20.09 3.56
CA ALA A 575 0.13 -18.70 3.26
C ALA A 575 -0.55 -18.58 1.88
N ARG A 576 -1.51 -17.64 1.75
CA ARG A 576 -2.29 -17.46 0.51
C ARG A 576 -2.54 -15.99 0.16
N PHE A 577 -2.43 -15.67 -1.12
CA PHE A 577 -2.88 -14.41 -1.73
C PHE A 577 -4.36 -14.56 -2.12
N MET A 578 -5.26 -14.35 -1.17
CA MET A 578 -6.68 -14.71 -1.24
C MET A 578 -7.47 -14.03 -2.36
N ASN A 579 -6.97 -12.92 -2.93
CA ASN A 579 -7.60 -12.20 -4.02
C ASN A 579 -6.82 -12.27 -5.35
N ALA A 580 -5.89 -13.23 -5.50
CA ALA A 580 -5.09 -13.46 -6.70
C ALA A 580 -5.23 -14.91 -7.23
N ARG A 581 -5.61 -15.03 -8.51
CA ARG A 581 -5.81 -16.29 -9.24
C ARG A 581 -4.71 -16.51 -10.28
N LYS A 582 -4.59 -17.72 -10.83
CA LYS A 582 -3.60 -18.11 -11.84
C LYS A 582 -3.59 -17.13 -13.03
N GLY A 583 -2.45 -16.51 -13.29
CA GLY A 583 -2.22 -15.47 -14.28
C GLY A 583 -2.51 -14.03 -13.80
N ASP A 584 -3.02 -13.82 -12.59
CA ASP A 584 -2.95 -12.51 -11.94
C ASP A 584 -1.49 -12.21 -11.54
N ILE A 585 -1.13 -10.92 -11.53
CA ILE A 585 0.22 -10.44 -11.20
C ILE A 585 0.22 -9.88 -9.76
N ILE A 586 1.29 -10.13 -9.02
CA ILE A 586 1.55 -9.58 -7.69
C ILE A 586 2.61 -8.48 -7.82
N LEU A 587 2.40 -7.31 -7.20
CA LEU A 587 3.38 -6.23 -7.08
C LEU A 587 3.76 -6.02 -5.61
N SER A 588 5.06 -6.11 -5.30
CA SER A 588 5.61 -5.90 -3.95
C SER A 588 6.09 -4.45 -3.77
N PRO A 589 5.68 -3.75 -2.70
CA PRO A 589 6.16 -2.40 -2.38
C PRO A 589 7.68 -2.36 -2.25
N GLY A 590 8.31 -1.29 -2.74
CA GLY A 590 9.77 -1.23 -2.87
C GLY A 590 10.57 -1.11 -1.57
N GLY A 591 9.93 -0.65 -0.49
CA GLY A 591 10.57 -0.42 0.80
C GLY A 591 11.82 0.47 0.69
N ASN A 592 12.78 0.28 1.60
CA ASN A 592 14.02 1.05 1.62
C ASN A 592 15.22 0.29 0.98
N GLY A 593 14.99 -0.85 0.32
CA GLY A 593 16.05 -1.65 -0.31
C GLY A 593 16.55 -1.08 -1.65
N LEU A 594 17.72 -1.56 -2.11
CA LEU A 594 18.44 -1.05 -3.29
C LEU A 594 17.56 -0.86 -4.54
N ILE A 595 16.79 -1.88 -4.94
CA ILE A 595 15.94 -1.79 -6.15
C ILE A 595 14.79 -0.78 -5.95
N GLY A 596 14.26 -0.64 -4.73
CA GLY A 596 13.26 0.38 -4.40
C GLY A 596 13.83 1.80 -4.49
N GLY A 597 15.04 2.02 -3.95
CA GLY A 597 15.72 3.32 -4.02
C GLY A 597 16.13 3.71 -5.44
N LEU A 598 16.61 2.75 -6.24
CA LEU A 598 16.92 2.91 -7.66
C LEU A 598 15.70 3.40 -8.45
N LEU A 599 14.57 2.71 -8.27
CA LEU A 599 13.32 3.01 -9.00
C LEU A 599 12.62 4.28 -8.47
N ARG A 600 13.03 4.86 -7.33
CA ARG A 600 12.55 6.19 -6.88
C ARG A 600 13.19 7.38 -7.61
N GLN A 601 14.25 7.17 -8.40
CA GLN A 601 14.97 8.25 -9.08
C GLN A 601 14.41 8.65 -10.45
N VAL A 602 13.49 7.86 -11.01
CA VAL A 602 12.80 8.15 -12.28
C VAL A 602 11.58 9.05 -12.03
N LEU A 603 10.93 9.58 -13.07
CA LEU A 603 9.85 10.57 -12.93
C LEU A 603 8.51 10.10 -13.53
N PRO A 604 7.50 9.75 -12.70
CA PRO A 604 7.47 9.87 -11.24
C PRO A 604 8.23 8.74 -10.52
N PRO A 605 8.57 8.93 -9.23
CA PRO A 605 9.11 7.86 -8.39
C PRO A 605 8.18 6.65 -8.36
N GLN A 606 8.74 5.47 -8.59
CA GLN A 606 8.03 4.20 -8.57
C GLN A 606 7.84 3.72 -7.11
N ARG A 607 6.80 2.93 -6.84
CA ARG A 607 6.41 2.45 -5.51
C ARG A 607 6.63 0.95 -5.31
N TYR A 608 6.80 0.19 -6.37
CA TYR A 608 6.93 -1.27 -6.36
C TYR A 608 8.29 -1.67 -6.95
N SER A 609 9.05 -2.51 -6.23
CA SER A 609 10.39 -2.95 -6.68
C SER A 609 10.47 -4.40 -7.13
N HIS A 610 9.41 -5.18 -6.92
CA HIS A 610 9.36 -6.58 -7.32
C HIS A 610 7.97 -6.99 -7.82
N SER A 611 7.92 -7.99 -8.71
CA SER A 611 6.69 -8.51 -9.27
C SER A 611 6.75 -9.99 -9.62
N GLY A 612 5.62 -10.69 -9.51
CA GLY A 612 5.50 -12.10 -9.90
C GLY A 612 4.14 -12.42 -10.51
N MET A 613 4.02 -13.59 -11.12
CA MET A 613 2.75 -14.09 -11.68
C MET A 613 2.28 -15.31 -10.90
N MET A 614 1.01 -15.34 -10.53
CA MET A 614 0.41 -16.51 -9.89
C MET A 614 0.36 -17.67 -10.89
N THR A 615 0.98 -18.79 -10.54
CA THR A 615 1.04 -19.99 -11.41
C THR A 615 0.14 -21.12 -10.91
N ARG A 616 -0.30 -21.01 -9.66
CA ARG A 616 -1.53 -21.62 -9.11
C ARG A 616 -2.44 -20.53 -8.53
N ASN A 617 -3.72 -20.82 -8.37
CA ASN A 617 -4.65 -19.98 -7.63
C ASN A 617 -4.24 -19.91 -6.15
N TYR A 618 -4.13 -18.69 -5.63
CA TYR A 618 -3.87 -18.33 -4.23
C TYR A 618 -2.53 -18.74 -3.60
N ASP A 619 -1.88 -19.85 -4.02
CA ASP A 619 -0.81 -20.49 -3.24
C ASP A 619 0.55 -20.71 -3.93
N GLN A 620 0.73 -20.37 -5.21
CA GLN A 620 2.03 -20.46 -5.90
C GLN A 620 2.27 -19.26 -6.83
N VAL A 621 3.48 -18.69 -6.75
CA VAL A 621 3.93 -17.55 -7.56
C VAL A 621 5.26 -17.88 -8.25
N THR A 622 5.36 -17.53 -9.52
CA THR A 622 6.60 -17.59 -10.31
C THR A 622 7.10 -16.18 -10.59
N HIS A 623 8.38 -15.92 -10.37
CA HIS A 623 8.99 -14.59 -10.47
C HIS A 623 10.49 -14.67 -10.76
N SER A 624 11.10 -13.57 -11.19
CA SER A 624 12.55 -13.49 -11.44
C SER A 624 13.24 -12.61 -10.40
N THR A 625 14.20 -13.17 -9.66
CA THR A 625 14.88 -12.54 -8.52
C THR A 625 16.36 -12.94 -8.42
N ALA A 626 17.13 -12.26 -7.56
CA ALA A 626 18.53 -12.57 -7.30
C ALA A 626 18.86 -12.58 -5.80
N SER A 627 19.78 -13.45 -5.40
CA SER A 627 20.41 -13.43 -4.08
C SER A 627 21.52 -12.38 -4.03
N GLN A 628 21.34 -11.35 -3.22
CA GLN A 628 22.40 -10.38 -2.90
C GLN A 628 23.50 -11.04 -2.06
N ASP A 629 23.13 -11.87 -1.09
CA ASP A 629 24.05 -12.63 -0.24
C ASP A 629 25.02 -13.50 -1.07
N ARG A 630 24.53 -14.10 -2.17
CA ARG A 630 25.38 -14.85 -3.11
C ARG A 630 26.41 -13.96 -3.78
N LEU A 631 26.03 -12.77 -4.25
CA LEU A 631 26.97 -11.83 -4.88
C LEU A 631 28.06 -11.42 -3.88
N LEU A 632 27.69 -11.16 -2.62
CA LEU A 632 28.62 -10.81 -1.54
C LEU A 632 29.60 -11.95 -1.20
N ASN A 633 29.23 -13.22 -1.43
CA ASN A 633 30.10 -14.38 -1.26
C ASN A 633 31.05 -14.65 -2.44
N TYR A 634 30.93 -13.94 -3.57
CA TYR A 634 31.86 -14.01 -4.71
C TYR A 634 32.57 -12.67 -5.03
N PRO A 635 33.32 -12.09 -4.07
CA PRO A 635 34.21 -10.95 -4.33
C PRO A 635 35.44 -11.37 -5.14
N VAL A 636 36.16 -10.38 -5.67
CA VAL A 636 37.52 -10.53 -6.24
C VAL A 636 38.45 -9.57 -5.50
N GLY A 637 39.66 -10.04 -5.18
CA GLY A 637 40.64 -9.27 -4.41
C GLY A 637 40.84 -9.82 -2.99
N SER A 638 41.59 -9.07 -2.18
CA SER A 638 41.86 -9.44 -0.78
C SER A 638 42.36 -8.24 0.03
N ILE A 639 41.86 -8.10 1.27
CA ILE A 639 42.34 -7.10 2.22
C ILE A 639 43.13 -7.83 3.32
N LEU A 640 44.39 -7.45 3.52
CA LEU A 640 45.32 -8.06 4.49
C LEU A 640 45.54 -9.58 4.34
N GLY A 641 45.13 -10.17 3.22
CA GLY A 641 45.19 -11.60 2.93
C GLY A 641 43.86 -12.35 3.09
N GLU A 642 42.82 -11.70 3.63
CA GLU A 642 41.45 -12.21 3.69
C GLU A 642 40.67 -11.81 2.42
N THR A 643 39.80 -12.71 1.95
CA THR A 643 39.01 -12.51 0.72
C THR A 643 38.00 -11.36 0.86
N ALA A 644 38.10 -10.36 -0.02
CA ALA A 644 37.33 -9.12 0.04
C ALA A 644 37.20 -8.49 -1.37
N PRO A 645 36.18 -7.65 -1.65
CA PRO A 645 35.88 -7.14 -3.00
C PRO A 645 36.81 -6.00 -3.48
N SER A 646 38.11 -6.08 -3.18
CA SER A 646 39.09 -5.02 -3.50
C SER A 646 39.42 -4.89 -4.99
N GLU A 647 38.78 -5.69 -5.84
CA GLU A 647 38.83 -5.64 -7.31
C GLU A 647 37.40 -5.87 -7.88
N GLY A 648 36.36 -5.53 -7.09
CA GLY A 648 34.95 -5.76 -7.39
C GLY A 648 34.44 -7.18 -7.06
N HIS A 649 33.40 -7.61 -7.78
CA HIS A 649 32.81 -8.95 -7.74
C HIS A 649 33.17 -9.80 -8.96
N ARG A 650 33.03 -11.12 -8.85
CA ARG A 650 33.33 -12.05 -9.95
C ARG A 650 32.43 -11.72 -11.18
N PRO A 651 33.00 -11.32 -12.34
CA PRO A 651 32.21 -10.76 -13.44
C PRO A 651 31.04 -11.63 -13.92
N ASP A 652 31.20 -12.94 -13.92
CA ASP A 652 30.16 -13.89 -14.32
C ASP A 652 29.04 -14.02 -13.30
N VAL A 653 29.33 -13.92 -11.99
CA VAL A 653 28.30 -13.93 -10.92
C VAL A 653 27.45 -12.65 -10.97
N LEU A 654 28.08 -11.51 -11.23
CA LEU A 654 27.40 -10.22 -11.39
C LEU A 654 26.62 -10.14 -12.72
N LYS A 655 27.14 -10.74 -13.80
CA LYS A 655 26.51 -10.76 -15.13
C LYS A 655 25.37 -11.78 -15.24
N TYR A 656 25.50 -12.92 -14.56
CA TYR A 656 24.54 -14.01 -14.55
C TYR A 656 24.13 -14.28 -13.11
N MET A 657 23.34 -13.35 -12.56
CA MET A 657 22.89 -13.42 -11.17
C MET A 657 21.86 -14.56 -11.00
N TRP A 658 21.91 -15.19 -9.84
CA TRP A 658 21.15 -16.38 -9.49
C TRP A 658 20.16 -16.04 -8.36
N PRO A 659 18.96 -16.64 -8.28
CA PRO A 659 18.48 -17.77 -9.09
C PRO A 659 17.87 -17.41 -10.45
N GLY A 660 17.46 -16.16 -10.68
CA GLY A 660 16.63 -15.84 -11.84
C GLY A 660 15.19 -16.29 -11.62
N VAL A 661 14.60 -17.00 -12.59
CA VAL A 661 13.20 -17.41 -12.48
C VAL A 661 13.02 -18.62 -11.56
N VAL A 662 12.35 -18.37 -10.44
CA VAL A 662 11.94 -19.36 -9.43
C VAL A 662 10.42 -19.47 -9.37
N THR A 663 9.95 -20.64 -8.92
CA THR A 663 8.55 -20.87 -8.58
C THR A 663 8.50 -21.33 -7.13
N GLN A 664 7.76 -20.60 -6.30
CA GLN A 664 7.69 -20.80 -4.86
C GLN A 664 6.23 -20.88 -4.43
N THR A 665 5.93 -21.52 -3.30
CA THR A 665 4.63 -21.27 -2.67
C THR A 665 4.53 -19.81 -2.22
N THR A 666 3.31 -19.31 -2.02
CA THR A 666 3.08 -17.97 -1.46
C THR A 666 3.64 -17.80 -0.03
N GLU A 667 3.92 -18.90 0.67
CA GLU A 667 4.60 -18.87 1.97
C GLU A 667 6.11 -18.67 1.83
N GLU A 668 6.74 -19.50 0.98
CA GLU A 668 8.17 -19.44 0.64
C GLU A 668 8.55 -18.09 -0.02
N ALA A 669 7.73 -17.58 -0.92
CA ALA A 669 7.95 -16.29 -1.59
C ALA A 669 7.98 -15.07 -0.64
N VAL A 670 7.39 -15.23 0.56
CA VAL A 670 7.24 -14.22 1.61
C VAL A 670 8.25 -14.41 2.74
N TYR A 671 8.42 -15.64 3.24
CA TYR A 671 9.25 -15.95 4.42
C TYR A 671 10.63 -16.54 4.08
N GLY A 672 10.88 -16.87 2.82
CA GLY A 672 12.14 -17.41 2.33
C GLY A 672 12.11 -18.92 2.11
N GLU A 673 12.75 -19.34 1.02
CA GLU A 673 13.00 -20.75 0.66
C GLU A 673 14.51 -20.97 0.52
N PRO A 674 15.08 -22.05 1.09
CA PRO A 674 16.50 -22.34 0.95
C PRO A 674 16.79 -22.94 -0.43
N TYR A 675 17.46 -22.17 -1.30
CA TYR A 675 17.99 -22.66 -2.58
C TYR A 675 19.48 -22.98 -2.46
N LEU A 676 19.90 -24.08 -3.07
CA LEU A 676 21.28 -24.56 -3.15
C LEU A 676 22.04 -23.88 -4.30
N ASP A 677 23.23 -23.34 -4.02
CA ASP A 677 24.08 -22.73 -5.03
C ASP A 677 24.49 -23.73 -6.13
N PRO A 678 24.28 -23.45 -7.42
CA PRO A 678 24.62 -24.37 -8.50
C PRO A 678 26.13 -24.62 -8.66
N GLU A 679 27.00 -23.75 -8.10
CA GLU A 679 28.45 -23.96 -8.12
C GLU A 679 28.93 -24.89 -7.00
N THR A 680 28.28 -24.87 -5.83
CA THR A 680 28.60 -25.81 -4.72
C THR A 680 27.68 -27.03 -4.66
N ALA A 681 26.62 -27.11 -5.48
CA ALA A 681 25.73 -28.27 -5.57
C ALA A 681 26.41 -29.62 -5.87
N ALA A 682 27.61 -29.60 -6.47
CA ALA A 682 28.42 -30.80 -6.72
C ALA A 682 29.34 -31.21 -5.56
N LEU A 683 29.44 -30.38 -4.50
CA LEU A 683 30.26 -30.63 -3.32
C LEU A 683 29.52 -31.51 -2.29
N PRO A 684 30.24 -32.09 -1.30
CA PRO A 684 29.63 -32.78 -0.16
C PRO A 684 28.63 -31.89 0.60
N PRO A 685 27.57 -32.44 1.24
CA PRO A 685 26.54 -31.64 1.90
C PRO A 685 27.01 -30.72 3.03
N ASP A 686 28.19 -30.99 3.61
CA ASP A 686 28.88 -30.13 4.59
C ASP A 686 29.62 -28.92 3.98
N GLN A 687 29.67 -28.85 2.64
CA GLN A 687 30.35 -27.83 1.82
C GLN A 687 29.41 -27.23 0.77
N GLN A 688 28.10 -27.32 0.99
CA GLN A 688 27.06 -26.77 0.12
C GLN A 688 26.54 -25.44 0.67
N ASP A 689 26.52 -24.41 -0.18
CA ASP A 689 26.01 -23.09 0.17
C ASP A 689 24.51 -23.00 -0.11
N TRP A 690 23.77 -22.49 0.87
CA TRP A 690 22.31 -22.34 0.81
C TRP A 690 21.92 -20.90 1.10
N TYR A 691 21.13 -20.31 0.19
CA TYR A 691 20.65 -18.94 0.29
C TYR A 691 19.14 -18.91 0.43
N SER A 692 18.61 -18.02 1.28
CA SER A 692 17.17 -17.85 1.45
C SER A 692 16.62 -16.91 0.38
N ILE A 693 15.65 -17.38 -0.42
CA ILE A 693 15.02 -16.60 -1.49
C ILE A 693 13.60 -16.21 -1.05
N SER A 694 13.44 -14.94 -0.68
CA SER A 694 12.17 -14.25 -0.43
C SER A 694 12.11 -12.98 -1.27
N SER A 695 10.97 -12.57 -1.80
CA SER A 695 10.89 -11.33 -2.62
C SER A 695 9.54 -10.58 -2.58
N PHE A 696 8.57 -11.01 -1.76
CA PHE A 696 7.28 -10.34 -1.62
C PHE A 696 7.02 -9.86 -0.21
N ALA A 697 6.78 -8.56 -0.03
CA ALA A 697 6.22 -8.01 1.19
C ALA A 697 4.70 -8.30 1.23
N PRO A 698 4.19 -9.08 2.21
CA PRO A 698 2.78 -9.52 2.26
C PRO A 698 1.81 -8.46 2.78
N ARG A 699 2.34 -7.39 3.39
CA ARG A 699 1.61 -6.36 4.13
C ARG A 699 2.04 -4.97 3.66
N ARG A 700 1.31 -3.92 4.05
CA ARG A 700 1.60 -2.55 3.60
C ARG A 700 2.96 -2.08 4.15
N THR A 701 3.77 -1.49 3.28
CA THR A 701 5.12 -1.01 3.63
C THR A 701 5.13 0.51 3.68
N GLY A 702 5.50 1.07 4.83
CA GLY A 702 5.89 2.47 4.92
C GLY A 702 7.28 2.68 4.31
N MET A 703 7.44 3.68 3.46
CA MET A 703 8.72 4.06 2.85
C MET A 703 8.80 5.57 2.62
N ASP A 704 10.01 6.09 2.49
CA ASP A 704 10.22 7.45 1.98
C ASP A 704 10.19 7.46 0.44
N VAL A 705 9.48 8.45 -0.13
CA VAL A 705 9.35 8.71 -1.57
C VAL A 705 9.87 10.12 -1.87
N ASN A 706 11.18 10.28 -1.69
CA ASN A 706 11.95 11.51 -1.95
C ASN A 706 11.58 12.67 -1.00
N GLY A 707 11.65 12.41 0.31
CA GLY A 707 11.29 13.33 1.40
C GLY A 707 9.79 13.33 1.73
N VAL A 708 9.11 12.21 1.49
CA VAL A 708 7.66 12.04 1.64
C VAL A 708 7.36 10.64 2.16
N TRP A 709 6.89 10.53 3.40
CA TRP A 709 6.49 9.24 3.95
C TRP A 709 5.17 8.75 3.34
N GLU A 710 5.21 7.64 2.60
CA GLU A 710 4.02 6.97 2.04
C GLU A 710 3.86 5.55 2.59
N ILE A 711 2.60 5.12 2.80
CA ILE A 711 2.24 3.74 3.15
C ILE A 711 1.72 3.06 1.89
N VAL A 712 2.55 2.23 1.26
CA VAL A 712 2.24 1.55 -0.01
C VAL A 712 1.72 0.13 0.27
N PRO A 713 0.48 -0.21 -0.12
CA PRO A 713 -0.02 -1.58 -0.03
C PRO A 713 0.57 -2.44 -1.16
N PRO A 714 0.92 -3.72 -0.92
CA PRO A 714 1.12 -4.67 -2.02
C PRO A 714 -0.16 -4.76 -2.86
N LEU A 715 -0.01 -5.03 -4.17
CA LEU A 715 -1.13 -5.10 -5.10
C LEU A 715 -1.23 -6.46 -5.78
N VAL A 716 -2.46 -6.81 -6.16
CA VAL A 716 -2.73 -7.77 -7.23
C VAL A 716 -3.30 -7.03 -8.45
N VAL A 717 -2.68 -7.22 -9.60
CA VAL A 717 -3.11 -6.74 -10.92
C VAL A 717 -3.75 -7.90 -11.68
N LYS A 718 -4.96 -7.68 -12.19
CA LYS A 718 -5.87 -8.72 -12.71
C LYS A 718 -6.85 -8.10 -13.71
N PRO A 719 -7.68 -8.88 -14.43
CA PRO A 719 -8.77 -8.32 -15.21
C PRO A 719 -9.73 -7.51 -14.33
N ASP A 720 -10.36 -6.47 -14.89
CA ASP A 720 -11.57 -5.89 -14.29
C ASP A 720 -12.63 -7.00 -14.08
N PRO A 721 -13.10 -7.23 -12.84
CA PRO A 721 -14.15 -8.22 -12.56
C PRO A 721 -15.45 -8.03 -13.35
N PHE A 722 -15.71 -6.85 -13.92
CA PHE A 722 -16.88 -6.62 -14.79
C PHE A 722 -16.65 -6.93 -16.27
N LEU A 723 -15.40 -7.15 -16.67
CA LEU A 723 -15.00 -7.45 -18.04
C LEU A 723 -14.44 -8.88 -18.20
N GLU A 724 -14.03 -9.52 -17.10
CA GLU A 724 -13.47 -10.87 -17.12
C GLU A 724 -14.46 -11.92 -17.66
N THR A 725 -13.99 -12.70 -18.62
CA THR A 725 -14.68 -13.87 -19.19
C THR A 725 -13.85 -15.13 -18.96
N ALA A 726 -14.47 -16.30 -19.15
CA ALA A 726 -13.74 -17.57 -19.14
C ALA A 726 -12.62 -17.62 -20.19
N GLU A 727 -12.79 -16.93 -21.33
CA GLU A 727 -11.77 -16.80 -22.38
C GLU A 727 -10.58 -15.95 -21.91
N ILE A 728 -10.84 -14.81 -21.26
CA ILE A 728 -9.79 -13.96 -20.66
C ILE A 728 -9.02 -14.72 -19.58
N ARG A 729 -9.71 -15.45 -18.70
CA ARG A 729 -9.06 -16.29 -17.68
C ARG A 729 -8.27 -17.43 -18.30
N GLN A 730 -8.76 -18.07 -19.36
CA GLN A 730 -8.00 -19.11 -20.07
C GLN A 730 -6.73 -18.53 -20.73
N ARG A 731 -6.80 -17.34 -21.34
CA ARG A 731 -5.58 -16.66 -21.84
C ARG A 731 -4.58 -16.41 -20.72
N LEU A 732 -5.03 -15.95 -19.55
CA LEU A 732 -4.18 -15.77 -18.36
C LEU A 732 -3.60 -17.09 -17.82
N HIS A 733 -4.36 -18.20 -17.86
CA HIS A 733 -3.84 -19.52 -17.50
C HIS A 733 -2.71 -19.96 -18.45
N ASN A 734 -2.83 -19.70 -19.75
CA ASN A 734 -1.78 -19.99 -20.72
C ASN A 734 -0.51 -19.15 -20.45
N VAL A 735 -0.65 -17.86 -20.12
CA VAL A 735 0.49 -16.99 -19.76
C VAL A 735 1.17 -17.49 -18.48
N ALA A 736 0.38 -17.91 -17.48
CA ALA A 736 0.89 -18.51 -16.25
C ALA A 736 1.64 -19.83 -16.49
N ASN A 737 1.24 -20.62 -17.49
CA ASN A 737 1.96 -21.83 -17.88
C ASN A 737 3.30 -21.51 -18.56
N ASP A 738 3.33 -20.53 -19.47
CA ASP A 738 4.57 -20.03 -20.07
C ASP A 738 5.53 -19.47 -19.02
N ALA A 739 4.99 -18.80 -18.00
CA ALA A 739 5.73 -18.29 -16.85
C ALA A 739 6.32 -19.43 -16.01
N LEU A 740 5.50 -20.40 -15.59
CA LEU A 740 5.92 -21.59 -14.84
C LEU A 740 7.02 -22.37 -15.57
N ALA A 741 6.89 -22.52 -16.89
CA ALA A 741 7.87 -23.20 -17.75
C ALA A 741 9.24 -22.50 -17.83
N GLN A 742 9.39 -21.26 -17.32
CA GLN A 742 10.70 -20.61 -17.24
C GLN A 742 11.48 -20.94 -15.96
N THR A 743 10.90 -21.67 -14.99
CA THR A 743 11.57 -22.01 -13.73
C THR A 743 12.90 -22.72 -14.01
N GLY A 744 14.01 -22.16 -13.52
CA GLY A 744 15.38 -22.66 -13.80
C GLY A 744 15.89 -22.46 -15.25
N ASN A 745 15.05 -22.00 -16.18
CA ASN A 745 15.39 -21.72 -17.57
C ASN A 745 15.74 -20.24 -17.82
N SER A 746 15.89 -19.43 -16.77
CA SER A 746 16.19 -18.00 -16.86
C SER A 746 17.03 -17.54 -15.67
N HIS A 747 18.10 -16.79 -15.93
CA HIS A 747 18.92 -16.11 -14.91
C HIS A 747 18.41 -14.68 -14.64
N TYR A 748 18.80 -14.11 -13.50
CA TYR A 748 18.55 -12.70 -13.23
C TYR A 748 19.63 -11.86 -13.90
N ARG A 749 19.21 -10.81 -14.60
CA ARG A 749 20.06 -9.95 -15.41
C ARG A 749 19.70 -8.51 -15.16
N PHE A 750 20.48 -7.84 -14.31
CA PHE A 750 20.14 -6.49 -13.83
C PHE A 750 19.92 -5.46 -14.96
N TYR A 751 20.65 -5.61 -16.07
CA TYR A 751 20.48 -4.84 -17.30
C TYR A 751 19.07 -4.92 -17.93
N CYS A 752 18.22 -5.89 -17.59
CA CYS A 752 16.83 -5.94 -18.08
C CYS A 752 15.93 -4.82 -17.50
N TYR A 753 16.38 -4.05 -16.50
CA TYR A 753 15.78 -2.75 -16.14
C TYR A 753 16.21 -1.59 -17.07
N THR A 754 17.20 -1.81 -17.93
CA THR A 754 17.59 -0.91 -19.04
C THR A 754 16.98 -1.37 -20.37
N ASP A 755 17.21 -2.62 -20.77
CA ASP A 755 16.65 -3.22 -21.99
C ASP A 755 16.16 -4.65 -21.71
N PRO A 756 14.85 -4.87 -21.56
CA PRO A 756 14.28 -6.19 -21.31
C PRO A 756 14.28 -7.08 -22.57
N SER A 757 14.55 -6.52 -23.75
CA SER A 757 14.40 -7.25 -25.02
C SER A 757 15.52 -8.23 -25.31
N ILE A 758 16.66 -8.16 -24.60
CA ILE A 758 17.69 -9.20 -24.67
C ILE A 758 17.13 -10.57 -24.27
N GLY A 759 16.15 -10.64 -23.36
CA GLY A 759 15.50 -11.89 -22.96
C GLY A 759 14.59 -12.51 -24.02
N GLN A 760 14.29 -11.78 -25.10
CA GLN A 760 13.51 -12.31 -26.23
C GLN A 760 14.37 -13.03 -27.28
N THR A 761 15.69 -12.80 -27.28
CA THR A 761 16.59 -13.26 -28.38
C THR A 761 17.91 -13.88 -27.94
N THR A 762 18.35 -13.61 -26.71
CA THR A 762 19.71 -13.93 -26.26
C THR A 762 19.67 -14.95 -25.14
N PHE A 763 20.35 -16.07 -25.33
CA PHE A 763 20.67 -17.03 -24.28
C PHE A 763 22.03 -16.66 -23.65
N ALA A 764 22.22 -16.99 -22.38
CA ALA A 764 23.56 -16.99 -21.80
C ALA A 764 24.46 -18.03 -22.52
N PRO A 765 25.71 -17.68 -22.87
CA PRO A 765 26.63 -18.55 -23.62
C PRO A 765 27.27 -19.62 -22.74
N ALA A 766 28.07 -20.52 -23.33
CA ALA A 766 28.63 -21.68 -22.62
C ALA A 766 29.58 -21.30 -21.47
N GLU A 767 30.29 -20.18 -21.62
CA GLU A 767 31.16 -19.59 -20.61
C GLU A 767 30.42 -18.95 -19.41
N ALA A 768 29.08 -18.88 -19.44
CA ALA A 768 28.26 -18.43 -18.32
C ALA A 768 28.07 -19.47 -17.20
N GLY A 769 28.81 -20.60 -17.24
CA GLY A 769 28.80 -21.62 -16.21
C GLY A 769 27.39 -22.19 -15.96
N TRP A 770 26.90 -22.04 -14.74
CA TRP A 770 25.57 -22.51 -14.32
C TRP A 770 24.43 -21.93 -15.19
N ALA A 771 24.59 -20.70 -15.68
CA ALA A 771 23.54 -20.00 -16.41
C ALA A 771 23.47 -20.36 -17.90
N SER A 772 24.42 -21.15 -18.42
CA SER A 772 24.52 -21.53 -19.83
C SER A 772 23.17 -22.03 -20.40
N GLY A 773 22.72 -21.41 -21.49
CA GLY A 773 21.45 -21.74 -22.14
C GLY A 773 20.19 -21.15 -21.51
N THR A 774 20.29 -20.34 -20.44
CA THR A 774 19.14 -19.66 -19.82
C THR A 774 18.89 -18.26 -20.40
N TYR A 775 17.65 -17.76 -20.31
CA TYR A 775 17.30 -16.39 -20.73
C TYR A 775 17.59 -15.33 -19.64
N PRO A 776 18.03 -14.12 -20.00
CA PRO A 776 18.18 -12.99 -19.06
C PRO A 776 16.83 -12.37 -18.69
N SER A 777 16.62 -12.06 -17.41
CA SER A 777 15.34 -11.51 -16.90
C SER A 777 15.48 -10.65 -15.64
N VAL A 778 14.50 -9.79 -15.36
CA VAL A 778 14.18 -9.28 -14.00
C VAL A 778 12.68 -9.45 -13.77
N CYS A 779 12.21 -9.22 -12.55
CA CYS A 779 10.84 -9.51 -12.10
C CYS A 779 9.72 -9.01 -13.04
N SER A 780 9.84 -7.78 -13.56
CA SER A 780 8.87 -7.13 -14.45
C SER A 780 9.06 -7.53 -15.92
N SER A 781 10.31 -7.63 -16.38
CA SER A 781 10.60 -8.05 -17.76
C SER A 781 10.22 -9.50 -18.00
N PHE A 782 10.36 -10.37 -17.00
CA PHE A 782 9.89 -11.76 -17.01
C PHE A 782 8.39 -11.86 -17.32
N ILE A 783 7.57 -11.08 -16.61
CA ILE A 783 6.11 -11.03 -16.80
C ILE A 783 5.78 -10.51 -18.21
N TRP A 784 6.42 -9.41 -18.63
CA TRP A 784 6.26 -8.88 -19.99
C TRP A 784 6.62 -9.92 -21.07
N MET A 785 7.70 -10.67 -20.90
CA MET A 785 8.11 -11.73 -21.85
C MET A 785 7.12 -12.91 -21.89
N ALA A 786 6.58 -13.34 -20.75
CA ALA A 786 5.52 -14.36 -20.72
C ALA A 786 4.28 -13.89 -21.50
N LEU A 787 3.87 -12.63 -21.31
CA LEU A 787 2.75 -12.02 -22.03
C LEU A 787 3.01 -11.87 -23.54
N LYS A 788 4.23 -11.48 -23.94
CA LYS A 788 4.59 -11.38 -25.37
C LYS A 788 4.66 -12.76 -26.05
N ARG A 789 5.09 -13.83 -25.37
CA ARG A 789 5.07 -15.20 -25.95
C ARG A 789 3.65 -15.69 -26.26
N GLN A 790 2.68 -15.35 -25.43
CA GLN A 790 1.24 -15.61 -25.67
C GLN A 790 0.55 -14.54 -26.55
N ALA A 791 1.32 -13.70 -27.27
CA ALA A 791 0.82 -12.64 -28.16
C ALA A 791 -0.25 -11.73 -27.50
N VAL A 792 -0.07 -11.42 -26.22
CA VAL A 792 -0.98 -10.52 -25.49
C VAL A 792 -0.66 -9.07 -25.85
N VAL A 793 -1.68 -8.31 -26.26
CA VAL A 793 -1.67 -6.84 -26.39
C VAL A 793 -1.64 -6.22 -25.00
N LEU A 794 -0.81 -5.20 -24.78
CA LEU A 794 -0.72 -4.50 -23.48
C LEU A 794 -0.97 -2.99 -23.56
N GLU A 795 -0.70 -2.36 -24.70
CA GLU A 795 -0.91 -0.93 -24.99
C GLU A 795 -1.31 -0.70 -26.47
N SER A 796 -0.85 -1.56 -27.39
CA SER A 796 -1.16 -1.45 -28.81
C SER A 796 -1.17 -2.80 -29.52
N PRO A 797 -2.10 -3.04 -30.48
CA PRO A 797 -2.04 -4.21 -31.36
C PRO A 797 -0.86 -4.18 -32.35
N ALA A 798 -0.10 -3.07 -32.42
CA ALA A 798 1.15 -2.99 -33.14
C ALA A 798 2.35 -3.42 -32.27
N ALA A 799 3.45 -3.87 -32.89
CA ALA A 799 4.66 -4.27 -32.16
C ALA A 799 5.35 -3.10 -31.40
N THR A 800 4.95 -1.85 -31.66
CA THR A 800 5.45 -0.63 -31.04
C THR A 800 4.30 0.31 -30.69
N VAL A 801 4.32 0.91 -29.51
CA VAL A 801 3.26 1.79 -29.01
C VAL A 801 3.43 3.21 -29.57
N PRO A 802 2.47 3.74 -30.36
CA PRO A 802 2.44 5.16 -30.67
C PRO A 802 1.87 5.94 -29.48
N GLU A 803 2.34 7.17 -29.26
CA GLU A 803 1.86 8.03 -28.16
C GLU A 803 0.33 8.22 -28.15
N ALA A 804 -0.33 8.04 -29.30
CA ALA A 804 -1.78 8.19 -29.45
C ALA A 804 -2.62 7.00 -28.94
N ASP A 805 -2.03 5.82 -28.74
CA ASP A 805 -2.74 4.64 -28.24
C ASP A 805 -2.84 4.70 -26.70
N LEU A 806 -1.76 5.10 -26.00
CA LEU A 806 -1.74 5.36 -24.55
C LEU A 806 -2.95 6.19 -24.09
N GLU A 807 -3.63 5.83 -22.98
CA GLU A 807 -4.68 6.68 -22.46
C GLU A 807 -4.17 8.03 -21.90
N PRO A 808 -5.05 9.06 -21.81
CA PRO A 808 -4.73 10.31 -21.12
C PRO A 808 -4.43 10.14 -19.63
N LEU A 809 -4.84 9.04 -18.99
CA LEU A 809 -4.56 8.79 -17.58
C LEU A 809 -3.13 8.26 -17.38
N ASP A 810 -2.61 7.49 -18.32
CA ASP A 810 -1.33 6.79 -18.17
C ASP A 810 -0.18 7.68 -18.66
N ARG A 811 -0.41 8.45 -19.73
CA ARG A 811 0.39 9.66 -20.00
C ARG A 811 0.35 10.66 -18.84
N ALA A 812 -0.71 10.69 -18.01
CA ALA A 812 -0.72 11.47 -16.78
C ALA A 812 0.00 10.75 -15.61
N ALA A 813 -0.06 9.43 -15.51
CA ALA A 813 0.62 8.65 -14.48
C ALA A 813 2.14 8.54 -14.70
N GLY A 814 2.64 8.67 -15.93
CA GLY A 814 4.08 8.68 -16.21
C GLY A 814 4.50 7.99 -17.51
N ALA A 815 3.60 7.26 -18.16
CA ALA A 815 3.88 6.55 -19.40
C ALA A 815 4.44 7.49 -20.48
N GLN A 816 5.60 7.14 -21.01
CA GLN A 816 6.29 7.80 -22.10
C GLN A 816 6.69 6.74 -23.13
N VAL A 817 6.59 7.07 -24.41
CA VAL A 817 6.93 6.17 -25.52
C VAL A 817 7.65 6.94 -26.62
N SER A 818 8.49 6.25 -27.38
CA SER A 818 9.17 6.72 -28.57
C SER A 818 8.76 5.89 -29.78
N VAL A 819 9.14 6.31 -30.99
CA VAL A 819 8.82 5.60 -32.25
C VAL A 819 9.41 4.17 -32.37
N SER A 820 10.22 3.73 -31.39
CA SER A 820 10.78 2.38 -31.30
C SER A 820 10.40 1.63 -30.02
N THR A 821 9.60 2.23 -29.14
CA THR A 821 9.17 1.61 -27.88
C THR A 821 8.18 0.47 -28.17
N ARG A 822 8.50 -0.74 -27.68
CA ARG A 822 7.72 -1.96 -27.94
C ARG A 822 6.44 -2.02 -27.09
N ASP A 823 5.46 -2.81 -27.53
CA ASP A 823 4.19 -2.99 -26.80
C ASP A 823 4.39 -3.50 -25.36
N GLY A 824 3.92 -2.72 -24.38
CA GLY A 824 4.03 -2.99 -22.94
C GLY A 824 5.36 -2.64 -22.24
N VAL A 825 6.25 -1.87 -22.88
CA VAL A 825 7.42 -1.22 -22.25
C VAL A 825 7.38 0.30 -22.48
N TYR A 826 8.17 1.06 -21.72
CA TYR A 826 8.11 2.52 -21.63
C TYR A 826 9.50 3.15 -21.73
N LEU A 827 9.54 4.38 -22.23
CA LEU A 827 10.76 5.15 -22.42
C LEU A 827 11.23 5.76 -21.09
N TYR A 828 12.46 5.45 -20.69
CA TYR A 828 13.19 6.10 -19.60
C TYR A 828 14.26 7.02 -20.19
N THR A 829 14.21 8.31 -19.86
CA THR A 829 15.13 9.30 -20.44
C THR A 829 16.55 9.15 -19.89
N ALA A 830 17.54 9.61 -20.65
CA ALA A 830 18.95 9.60 -20.25
C ALA A 830 19.20 10.33 -18.91
N ALA A 831 18.37 11.33 -18.60
CA ALA A 831 18.45 12.06 -17.32
C ALA A 831 18.00 11.20 -16.13
N GLU A 832 16.92 10.43 -16.29
CA GLU A 832 16.40 9.53 -15.25
C GLU A 832 17.32 8.33 -15.06
N ARG A 833 17.82 7.75 -16.15
CA ARG A 833 18.79 6.64 -16.09
C ARG A 833 20.12 7.06 -15.45
N ARG A 834 20.58 8.29 -15.66
CA ARG A 834 21.73 8.87 -14.93
C ARG A 834 21.41 9.09 -13.44
N ALA A 835 20.24 9.62 -13.09
CA ALA A 835 19.86 9.83 -11.70
C ALA A 835 19.76 8.50 -10.92
N ALA A 836 19.16 7.49 -11.54
CA ALA A 836 19.10 6.13 -11.01
C ALA A 836 20.50 5.52 -10.81
N GLY A 837 21.38 5.63 -11.82
CA GLY A 837 22.76 5.16 -11.71
C GLY A 837 23.57 5.89 -10.63
N ALA A 838 23.40 7.22 -10.50
CA ALA A 838 24.11 8.02 -9.49
C ALA A 838 23.67 7.71 -8.07
N TRP A 839 22.38 7.49 -7.83
CA TRP A 839 21.90 7.04 -6.53
C TRP A 839 22.39 5.62 -6.20
N LEU A 840 22.36 4.72 -7.18
CA LEU A 840 22.81 3.33 -7.00
C LEU A 840 24.31 3.24 -6.73
N HIS A 841 25.11 4.14 -7.32
CA HIS A 841 26.54 4.26 -7.06
C HIS A 841 26.80 4.55 -5.57
N SER A 842 26.33 5.68 -5.04
CA SER A 842 26.54 6.02 -3.63
C SER A 842 25.86 5.07 -2.64
N ALA A 843 24.68 4.53 -2.96
CA ALA A 843 24.04 3.51 -2.12
C ALA A 843 24.77 2.15 -2.09
N LEU A 844 25.73 1.93 -2.99
CA LEU A 844 26.66 0.79 -2.94
C LEU A 844 27.97 1.16 -2.23
N GLU A 845 28.45 2.41 -2.34
CA GLU A 845 29.58 2.91 -1.54
C GLU A 845 29.27 2.78 -0.04
N GLU A 846 28.16 3.38 0.41
CA GLU A 846 27.66 3.31 1.81
C GLU A 846 27.54 1.86 2.33
N LEU A 847 27.06 0.94 1.47
CA LEU A 847 26.86 -0.47 1.81
C LEU A 847 28.18 -1.23 1.95
N VAL A 848 29.16 -0.94 1.10
CA VAL A 848 30.47 -1.59 1.10
C VAL A 848 31.34 -1.05 2.23
N GLU A 849 31.29 0.25 2.51
CA GLU A 849 32.01 0.91 3.60
C GLU A 849 31.65 0.28 4.96
N GLY A 850 30.36 0.26 5.34
CA GLY A 850 29.92 -0.36 6.60
C GLY A 850 30.22 -1.87 6.69
N GLN A 851 30.26 -2.59 5.56
CA GLN A 851 30.69 -4.01 5.53
C GLN A 851 32.20 -4.20 5.72
N LEU A 852 33.01 -3.19 5.44
CA LEU A 852 34.46 -3.21 5.65
C LEU A 852 34.80 -2.76 7.07
N GLU A 853 34.15 -1.72 7.59
CA GLU A 853 34.27 -1.28 8.98
C GLU A 853 33.92 -2.40 9.97
N SER A 854 32.76 -3.03 9.81
CA SER A 854 32.30 -4.13 10.67
C SER A 854 33.22 -5.38 10.66
N LYS A 855 34.08 -5.53 9.65
CA LYS A 855 35.07 -6.61 9.55
C LYS A 855 36.47 -6.22 10.03
N LEU A 856 36.86 -4.95 9.92
CA LEU A 856 38.23 -4.48 10.12
C LEU A 856 38.41 -3.61 11.38
N GLY A 857 37.32 -3.07 11.94
CA GLY A 857 37.30 -2.27 13.16
C GLY A 857 38.28 -1.09 13.10
N PRO A 858 39.15 -0.88 14.12
CA PRO A 858 40.06 0.27 14.17
C PRO A 858 41.17 0.28 13.10
N LEU A 859 41.16 -0.63 12.12
CA LEU A 859 41.96 -0.55 10.89
C LEU A 859 41.25 0.20 9.75
N ALA A 860 39.96 0.55 9.91
CA ALA A 860 39.15 1.24 8.90
C ALA A 860 39.60 2.69 8.60
N GLY A 861 40.37 3.33 9.50
CA GLY A 861 40.84 4.72 9.35
C GLY A 861 41.87 4.99 8.23
N ALA A 862 41.93 4.16 7.20
CA ALA A 862 42.78 4.29 6.01
C ALA A 862 41.95 4.70 4.78
N ALA A 863 41.24 5.84 4.89
CA ALA A 863 40.22 6.30 3.93
C ALA A 863 40.60 6.12 2.45
N ASP A 864 41.78 6.61 2.03
CA ASP A 864 42.29 6.52 0.65
C ASP A 864 42.31 5.08 0.06
N PHE A 865 42.40 4.05 0.91
CA PHE A 865 42.39 2.64 0.48
C PHE A 865 40.98 2.06 0.41
N PHE A 866 40.04 2.53 1.24
CA PHE A 866 38.67 2.04 1.24
C PHE A 866 37.82 2.72 0.17
N SER A 867 38.06 4.01 -0.11
CA SER A 867 37.37 4.75 -1.18
C SER A 867 37.59 4.16 -2.59
N ASP A 868 38.75 3.55 -2.82
CA ASP A 868 39.10 2.87 -4.08
C ASP A 868 38.23 1.60 -4.25
N ILE A 869 38.02 0.86 -3.15
CA ILE A 869 37.25 -0.38 -3.10
C ILE A 869 35.74 -0.12 -3.20
N THR A 870 35.24 0.95 -2.60
CA THR A 870 33.82 1.34 -2.68
C THR A 870 33.45 1.80 -4.09
N ASP A 871 34.27 2.66 -4.72
CA ASP A 871 34.02 3.15 -6.09
C ASP A 871 34.12 2.01 -7.11
N ASP A 872 35.09 1.09 -6.96
CA ASP A 872 35.24 -0.10 -7.79
C ASP A 872 33.96 -0.95 -7.85
N VAL A 873 33.44 -1.34 -6.68
CA VAL A 873 32.22 -2.16 -6.56
C VAL A 873 31.01 -1.41 -7.12
N ALA A 874 30.87 -0.13 -6.76
CA ALA A 874 29.77 0.71 -7.21
C ALA A 874 29.77 0.87 -8.74
N ASN A 875 30.90 1.22 -9.35
CA ASN A 875 31.03 1.36 -10.80
C ASN A 875 30.79 0.05 -11.54
N GLN A 876 31.32 -1.08 -11.09
CA GLN A 876 31.13 -2.37 -11.75
C GLN A 876 29.63 -2.76 -11.79
N VAL A 877 28.92 -2.60 -10.68
CA VAL A 877 27.48 -2.91 -10.58
C VAL A 877 26.63 -1.91 -11.38
N VAL A 878 26.95 -0.60 -11.31
CA VAL A 878 26.19 0.44 -12.02
C VAL A 878 26.42 0.37 -13.54
N ASN A 879 27.62 0.02 -14.01
CA ASN A 879 27.86 -0.29 -15.42
C ASN A 879 27.11 -1.57 -15.87
N THR A 880 27.02 -2.58 -15.01
CA THR A 880 26.21 -3.78 -15.28
C THR A 880 24.73 -3.42 -15.47
N PHE A 881 24.18 -2.53 -14.64
CA PHE A 881 22.83 -1.98 -14.80
C PHE A 881 22.67 -1.09 -16.05
N ALA A 882 23.65 -0.23 -16.34
CA ALA A 882 23.50 0.86 -17.30
C ALA A 882 23.87 0.49 -18.75
N SER A 883 24.74 -0.50 -18.97
CA SER A 883 25.32 -0.88 -20.27
C SER A 883 25.60 -2.38 -20.46
N ASP A 884 25.15 -3.24 -19.53
CA ASP A 884 25.43 -4.69 -19.47
C ASP A 884 26.91 -5.02 -19.22
N TRP A 885 27.71 -4.04 -18.79
CA TRP A 885 29.17 -4.19 -18.70
C TRP A 885 29.62 -4.46 -17.26
N SER A 886 30.13 -5.67 -17.06
CA SER A 886 30.36 -6.31 -15.75
C SER A 886 31.79 -6.86 -15.60
N ASP A 887 32.61 -6.76 -16.66
CA ASP A 887 33.99 -7.24 -16.70
C ASP A 887 34.85 -6.50 -15.66
N THR A 888 36.01 -7.03 -15.28
CA THR A 888 36.88 -6.37 -14.27
C THR A 888 37.19 -4.91 -14.63
N ALA A 889 37.40 -4.58 -15.91
CA ALA A 889 37.66 -3.21 -16.36
C ALA A 889 36.43 -2.25 -16.28
N ALA A 890 35.26 -2.73 -15.83
CA ALA A 890 34.08 -1.91 -15.57
C ALA A 890 34.08 -1.29 -14.17
N LYS A 891 34.99 -1.70 -13.28
CA LYS A 891 35.21 -1.08 -11.97
C LYS A 891 35.89 0.29 -12.11
N ASP A 892 36.92 0.37 -12.95
CA ASP A 892 37.74 1.58 -13.17
C ASP A 892 37.04 2.62 -14.09
N SER A 893 35.69 2.67 -14.14
CA SER A 893 34.99 3.33 -15.26
C SER A 893 33.67 4.06 -14.98
N ASP A 894 33.72 5.37 -15.19
CA ASP A 894 32.60 6.33 -15.20
C ASP A 894 31.56 6.15 -16.34
N ALA A 895 31.63 5.08 -17.14
CA ALA A 895 30.88 4.95 -18.40
C ALA A 895 29.36 5.14 -18.22
N TRP A 896 28.78 4.63 -17.13
CA TRP A 896 27.39 4.79 -16.75
C TRP A 896 26.92 6.26 -16.68
N LYS A 897 27.79 7.21 -16.30
CA LYS A 897 27.47 8.65 -16.25
C LYS A 897 27.11 9.20 -17.63
N THR A 898 27.52 8.54 -18.71
CA THR A 898 27.24 8.90 -20.12
C THR A 898 26.05 8.18 -20.75
N THR A 899 25.29 7.38 -19.99
CA THR A 899 24.22 6.52 -20.54
C THR A 899 23.08 7.27 -21.24
N GLY A 900 22.48 6.63 -22.25
CA GLY A 900 21.43 7.20 -23.11
C GLY A 900 19.99 6.95 -22.65
N GLU A 901 19.02 7.18 -23.53
CA GLU A 901 17.63 6.77 -23.33
C GLU A 901 17.47 5.25 -23.54
N ALA A 902 16.51 4.62 -22.87
CA ALA A 902 16.23 3.19 -23.05
C ALA A 902 14.73 2.87 -22.87
N ASN A 903 14.30 1.67 -23.28
CA ASN A 903 12.91 1.22 -23.16
C ASN A 903 12.83 0.03 -22.21
N ALA A 904 12.16 0.18 -21.07
CA ALA A 904 12.08 -0.86 -20.03
C ALA A 904 10.67 -0.93 -19.40
N VAL A 905 10.49 -1.84 -18.45
CA VAL A 905 9.25 -1.98 -17.68
C VAL A 905 9.59 -2.13 -16.20
N SER A 906 9.06 -1.25 -15.36
CA SER A 906 9.08 -1.37 -13.90
C SER A 906 7.86 -2.15 -13.38
N PRO A 907 7.83 -2.54 -12.11
CA PRO A 907 6.61 -3.08 -11.49
C PRO A 907 5.44 -2.08 -11.47
N ASP A 908 5.65 -0.77 -11.28
CA ASP A 908 4.58 0.24 -11.40
C ASP A 908 4.04 0.34 -12.84
N ASN A 909 4.89 0.19 -13.87
CA ASN A 909 4.47 0.27 -15.27
C ASN A 909 3.44 -0.81 -15.65
N ILE A 910 3.39 -1.93 -14.93
CA ILE A 910 2.39 -2.99 -15.12
C ILE A 910 0.96 -2.45 -14.87
N LEU A 911 0.82 -1.38 -14.09
CA LEU A 911 -0.46 -0.73 -13.80
C LEU A 911 -1.04 0.06 -14.99
N PHE A 912 -0.26 0.33 -16.03
CA PHE A 912 -0.70 0.99 -17.26
C PHE A 912 -1.31 0.01 -18.27
N TRP A 913 -1.13 -1.31 -18.10
CA TRP A 913 -1.52 -2.29 -19.11
C TRP A 913 -3.04 -2.44 -19.30
N ASP A 914 -3.43 -2.41 -20.57
CA ASP A 914 -4.79 -2.37 -21.09
C ASP A 914 -5.82 -3.25 -20.36
N SER A 915 -7.00 -2.66 -20.16
CA SER A 915 -8.21 -3.40 -19.79
C SER A 915 -8.77 -4.21 -20.98
N PRO A 916 -9.60 -5.24 -20.74
CA PRO A 916 -10.29 -5.95 -21.81
C PRO A 916 -11.25 -5.10 -22.67
N LEU A 917 -11.58 -3.86 -22.27
CA LEU A 917 -12.32 -2.91 -23.14
C LEU A 917 -11.46 -2.39 -24.30
N LEU A 918 -10.13 -2.46 -24.18
CA LEU A 918 -9.14 -1.97 -25.14
C LEU A 918 -8.32 -3.08 -25.81
N GLN A 919 -8.60 -4.35 -25.45
CA GLN A 919 -8.05 -5.64 -25.95
C GLN A 919 -6.93 -6.27 -25.11
N GLY A 920 -6.47 -5.60 -24.05
CA GLY A 920 -5.57 -6.21 -23.06
C GLY A 920 -6.25 -7.22 -22.15
N LEU A 921 -5.52 -7.69 -21.12
CA LEU A 921 -6.01 -8.69 -20.17
C LEU A 921 -6.18 -8.16 -18.73
N TYR A 922 -5.76 -6.92 -18.44
CA TYR A 922 -5.63 -6.42 -17.06
C TYR A 922 -6.54 -5.20 -16.81
N GLY A 923 -5.97 -3.99 -16.64
CA GLY A 923 -6.71 -2.76 -16.36
C GLY A 923 -7.40 -2.68 -14.98
N TYR A 924 -7.11 -3.59 -14.04
CA TYR A 924 -7.59 -3.49 -12.66
C TYR A 924 -6.51 -3.92 -11.65
N ALA A 925 -6.36 -3.13 -10.58
CA ALA A 925 -5.50 -3.44 -9.45
C ALA A 925 -6.26 -3.25 -8.13
N ALA A 926 -5.96 -4.08 -7.15
CA ALA A 926 -6.48 -3.98 -5.77
C ALA A 926 -5.40 -4.30 -4.75
N PRO A 927 -5.51 -3.80 -3.50
CA PRO A 927 -4.66 -4.24 -2.39
C PRO A 927 -4.63 -5.77 -2.27
N LEU A 928 -3.45 -6.33 -2.07
CA LEU A 928 -3.23 -7.76 -1.93
C LEU A 928 -3.79 -8.25 -0.60
N VAL A 929 -4.72 -9.19 -0.65
CA VAL A 929 -5.31 -9.81 0.56
C VAL A 929 -4.48 -11.03 0.92
N TYR A 930 -3.39 -10.79 1.65
CA TYR A 930 -2.57 -11.84 2.22
C TYR A 930 -3.25 -12.50 3.44
N ARG A 931 -3.09 -13.83 3.53
CA ARG A 931 -3.51 -14.65 4.66
C ARG A 931 -2.34 -15.53 5.12
N ASP A 932 -2.01 -15.42 6.39
CA ASP A 932 -0.96 -16.20 7.05
C ASP A 932 -1.23 -17.72 7.05
N PRO A 933 -0.15 -18.54 7.12
CA PRO A 933 -0.29 -19.99 7.28
C PRO A 933 -0.99 -20.34 8.60
N ARG A 934 -1.99 -21.21 8.55
CA ARG A 934 -2.79 -21.52 9.75
C ARG A 934 -3.43 -22.91 9.68
N ARG A 935 -3.85 -23.43 10.83
CA ARG A 935 -4.60 -24.68 10.91
C ARG A 935 -6.05 -24.45 10.51
N GLU A 936 -6.53 -25.21 9.52
CA GLU A 936 -7.94 -25.26 9.15
C GLU A 936 -8.40 -26.73 9.05
N THR A 937 -9.65 -27.00 9.43
CA THR A 937 -10.31 -28.26 9.10
C THR A 937 -10.79 -28.17 7.66
N VAL A 938 -10.08 -28.82 6.73
CA VAL A 938 -10.45 -28.82 5.32
C VAL A 938 -11.23 -30.08 4.96
N THR A 939 -12.22 -29.94 4.09
CA THR A 939 -12.85 -31.05 3.39
C THR A 939 -11.83 -31.69 2.45
N ILE A 940 -11.72 -33.01 2.44
CA ILE A 940 -10.91 -33.74 1.47
C ILE A 940 -11.71 -33.93 0.19
N TRP A 941 -11.09 -33.59 -0.94
CA TRP A 941 -11.67 -33.73 -2.26
C TRP A 941 -10.99 -34.89 -2.98
N ARG A 942 -11.79 -35.67 -3.74
CA ARG A 942 -11.31 -36.84 -4.46
C ARG A 942 -11.80 -36.84 -5.91
N TRP A 943 -10.97 -37.35 -6.81
CA TRP A 943 -11.32 -37.58 -8.20
C TRP A 943 -12.41 -38.64 -8.31
N ARG A 944 -13.47 -38.34 -9.06
CA ARG A 944 -14.58 -39.26 -9.33
C ARG A 944 -14.92 -39.23 -10.81
N ARG A 945 -15.37 -40.36 -11.35
CA ARG A 945 -15.98 -40.39 -12.69
C ARG A 945 -17.49 -40.18 -12.63
N GLU A 946 -17.98 -39.21 -13.38
CA GLU A 946 -19.41 -38.90 -13.56
C GLU A 946 -19.67 -38.37 -14.98
N LEU A 947 -20.80 -38.75 -15.56
CA LEU A 947 -21.22 -38.37 -16.92
C LEU A 947 -22.55 -37.59 -16.95
N LEU A 948 -23.32 -37.63 -15.86
CA LEU A 948 -24.52 -36.80 -15.71
C LEU A 948 -24.14 -35.39 -15.29
N THR A 949 -24.70 -34.37 -15.93
CA THR A 949 -24.51 -32.97 -15.55
C THR A 949 -25.82 -32.25 -15.24
N GLY A 950 -25.73 -31.24 -14.38
CA GLY A 950 -26.78 -30.27 -14.11
C GLY A 950 -26.24 -28.84 -14.17
N ALA A 951 -27.03 -27.90 -13.65
CA ALA A 951 -26.64 -26.50 -13.50
C ALA A 951 -26.86 -26.03 -12.06
N LEU A 952 -25.99 -25.14 -11.59
CA LEU A 952 -26.12 -24.44 -10.31
C LEU A 952 -26.37 -22.97 -10.58
N THR A 953 -27.54 -22.51 -10.17
CA THR A 953 -27.94 -21.10 -10.18
C THR A 953 -28.06 -20.59 -8.76
N GLY A 954 -28.01 -19.27 -8.60
CA GLY A 954 -28.09 -18.69 -7.28
C GLY A 954 -27.86 -17.20 -7.28
N ARG A 955 -27.78 -16.62 -6.09
CA ARG A 955 -27.23 -15.30 -5.87
C ARG A 955 -26.12 -15.30 -4.81
N VAL A 956 -25.34 -14.23 -4.77
CA VAL A 956 -24.35 -13.95 -3.72
C VAL A 956 -24.83 -12.77 -2.86
N PHE A 957 -24.71 -12.95 -1.55
CA PHE A 957 -25.35 -12.16 -0.51
C PHE A 957 -24.30 -11.75 0.55
N TYR A 958 -24.20 -10.50 1.02
CA TYR A 958 -23.42 -10.13 2.22
C TYR A 958 -24.21 -9.22 3.16
N ARG A 959 -24.40 -9.59 4.43
CA ARG A 959 -25.11 -8.81 5.50
C ARG A 959 -26.56 -8.34 5.21
N GLY A 960 -26.98 -8.35 3.96
CA GLY A 960 -27.80 -7.30 3.40
C GLY A 960 -27.04 -6.33 2.49
N THR A 961 -26.55 -6.80 1.33
CA THR A 961 -26.10 -6.08 0.10
C THR A 961 -25.64 -7.18 -0.89
N PRO A 962 -25.92 -7.22 -2.22
CA PRO A 962 -25.16 -8.11 -3.07
C PRO A 962 -23.94 -7.44 -3.57
N VAL A 963 -23.10 -8.34 -3.98
CA VAL A 963 -21.72 -8.12 -3.81
C VAL A 963 -21.23 -7.97 -5.23
N GLN A 964 -21.46 -6.80 -5.83
CA GLN A 964 -21.37 -6.66 -7.29
C GLN A 964 -19.95 -6.96 -7.75
N GLY A 965 -19.79 -7.93 -8.65
CA GLY A 965 -18.47 -8.45 -8.98
C GLY A 965 -17.90 -9.35 -7.87
N ALA A 966 -18.76 -10.03 -7.11
CA ALA A 966 -18.35 -11.16 -6.29
C ALA A 966 -18.11 -12.36 -7.20
N TYR A 967 -17.01 -13.04 -6.90
CA TYR A 967 -16.61 -14.25 -7.57
C TYR A 967 -17.32 -15.45 -6.93
N VAL A 968 -17.64 -16.45 -7.74
CA VAL A 968 -18.20 -17.73 -7.32
C VAL A 968 -17.40 -18.84 -8.00
N GLN A 969 -16.85 -19.75 -7.21
CA GLN A 969 -16.08 -20.92 -7.65
C GLN A 969 -16.73 -22.18 -7.06
N LEU A 970 -17.05 -23.14 -7.94
CA LEU A 970 -17.36 -24.51 -7.51
C LEU A 970 -16.08 -25.35 -7.46
N TYR A 971 -15.27 -25.20 -8.50
CA TYR A 971 -13.89 -25.67 -8.65
C TYR A 971 -13.26 -24.87 -9.80
N ASP A 972 -11.95 -24.97 -10.02
CA ASP A 972 -11.26 -24.21 -11.08
C ASP A 972 -11.87 -24.47 -12.48
N GLY A 973 -11.99 -23.42 -13.29
CA GLY A 973 -12.72 -23.47 -14.57
C GLY A 973 -14.25 -23.56 -14.48
N LYS A 974 -14.86 -23.89 -13.33
CA LYS A 974 -16.32 -23.74 -13.09
C LYS A 974 -16.59 -22.57 -12.15
N THR A 975 -16.46 -21.38 -12.73
CA THR A 975 -16.50 -20.10 -12.02
C THR A 975 -17.42 -19.09 -12.72
N ALA A 976 -17.91 -18.12 -11.95
CA ALA A 976 -18.78 -17.05 -12.43
C ALA A 976 -18.55 -15.77 -11.62
N ILE A 977 -18.73 -14.61 -12.26
CA ILE A 977 -18.76 -13.32 -11.58
C ILE A 977 -20.19 -12.79 -11.58
N THR A 978 -20.64 -12.32 -10.43
CA THR A 978 -22.00 -11.81 -10.26
C THR A 978 -22.17 -10.43 -10.92
N PRO A 979 -23.05 -10.30 -11.94
CA PRO A 979 -23.33 -9.03 -12.59
C PRO A 979 -24.28 -8.19 -11.72
N PRO A 980 -24.66 -6.98 -12.18
CA PRO A 980 -25.73 -6.18 -11.59
C PRO A 980 -27.08 -6.94 -11.46
N GLY A 981 -27.25 -7.66 -10.36
CA GLY A 981 -28.29 -8.66 -10.10
C GLY A 981 -27.93 -9.62 -8.96
N GLY A 982 -26.62 -9.82 -8.73
CA GLY A 982 -26.09 -10.75 -7.72
C GLY A 982 -26.13 -12.21 -8.16
N ILE A 983 -26.68 -12.46 -9.35
CA ILE A 983 -27.00 -13.79 -9.88
C ILE A 983 -25.75 -14.45 -10.41
N TYR A 984 -25.52 -15.71 -10.06
CA TYR A 984 -24.56 -16.56 -10.75
C TYR A 984 -25.27 -17.73 -11.42
N ASN A 985 -24.66 -18.25 -12.49
CA ASN A 985 -25.11 -19.41 -13.22
C ASN A 985 -23.89 -20.21 -13.68
N LEU A 986 -23.80 -21.46 -13.24
CA LEU A 986 -22.76 -22.41 -13.59
C LEU A 986 -23.45 -23.61 -14.24
N THR A 987 -23.19 -23.84 -15.53
CA THR A 987 -23.81 -24.92 -16.30
C THR A 987 -22.85 -26.10 -16.51
N GLU A 988 -23.40 -27.26 -16.86
CA GLU A 988 -22.63 -28.47 -17.18
C GLU A 988 -21.71 -28.89 -16.02
N ILE A 989 -22.25 -28.86 -14.80
CA ILE A 989 -21.59 -29.34 -13.58
C ILE A 989 -21.90 -30.84 -13.43
N PRO A 990 -20.89 -31.73 -13.32
CA PRO A 990 -21.13 -33.15 -13.06
C PRO A 990 -21.88 -33.41 -11.75
N HIS A 991 -22.71 -34.45 -11.70
CA HIS A 991 -23.45 -34.83 -10.50
C HIS A 991 -22.55 -35.27 -9.34
N GLY A 992 -22.85 -34.80 -8.13
CA GLY A 992 -22.15 -35.16 -6.90
C GLY A 992 -22.05 -34.01 -5.91
N ASP A 993 -21.12 -34.13 -4.96
CA ASP A 993 -20.98 -33.23 -3.83
C ASP A 993 -19.79 -32.26 -4.01
N TYR A 994 -19.99 -31.01 -3.63
CA TYR A 994 -19.07 -29.90 -3.81
C TYR A 994 -19.19 -28.91 -2.65
N GLU A 995 -18.22 -28.02 -2.51
CA GLU A 995 -18.38 -26.76 -1.77
C GLU A 995 -18.33 -25.59 -2.75
N VAL A 996 -19.29 -24.68 -2.67
CA VAL A 996 -19.27 -23.44 -3.45
C VAL A 996 -18.59 -22.37 -2.61
N LYS A 997 -17.44 -21.89 -3.08
CA LYS A 997 -16.72 -20.74 -2.53
C LYS A 997 -17.24 -19.49 -3.24
N ALA A 998 -17.61 -18.47 -2.49
CA ALA A 998 -17.87 -17.14 -3.06
C ALA A 998 -17.21 -16.06 -2.21
N TRP A 999 -16.81 -14.95 -2.84
CA TRP A 999 -16.16 -13.85 -2.14
C TRP A 999 -16.18 -12.52 -2.89
N LYS A 1000 -15.80 -11.45 -2.19
CA LYS A 1000 -15.58 -10.11 -2.72
C LYS A 1000 -14.49 -9.35 -1.98
N ASP A 1001 -13.71 -8.66 -2.80
CA ASP A 1001 -12.82 -7.56 -2.46
C ASP A 1001 -13.61 -6.23 -2.37
N ASN A 1002 -13.64 -5.57 -1.21
CA ASN A 1002 -14.38 -4.31 -1.03
C ASN A 1002 -13.57 -3.06 -1.42
N SER A 1003 -12.39 -3.23 -2.01
CA SER A 1003 -11.40 -2.19 -2.36
C SER A 1003 -10.84 -1.33 -1.21
N ASP A 1004 -11.41 -1.41 0.00
CA ASP A 1004 -10.75 -0.99 1.26
C ASP A 1004 -9.68 -2.01 1.74
N GLY A 1005 -9.67 -3.21 1.14
CA GLY A 1005 -8.82 -4.34 1.45
C GLY A 1005 -9.52 -5.46 2.24
N SER A 1006 -10.74 -5.24 2.73
CA SER A 1006 -11.53 -6.24 3.45
C SER A 1006 -12.20 -7.25 2.51
N PHE A 1007 -12.21 -8.51 2.94
CA PHE A 1007 -12.73 -9.63 2.18
C PHE A 1007 -14.03 -10.18 2.78
N GLN A 1008 -15.08 -10.18 1.98
CA GLN A 1008 -16.31 -10.90 2.31
C GLN A 1008 -16.20 -12.29 1.69
N SER A 1009 -16.48 -13.37 2.41
CA SER A 1009 -16.43 -14.73 1.83
C SER A 1009 -17.34 -15.73 2.52
N ALA A 1010 -17.72 -16.78 1.79
CA ALA A 1010 -18.37 -17.97 2.35
C ALA A 1010 -18.04 -19.21 1.52
N THR A 1011 -18.03 -20.36 2.20
CA THR A 1011 -17.95 -21.69 1.62
C THR A 1011 -19.22 -22.43 2.01
N VAL A 1012 -19.98 -22.95 1.04
CA VAL A 1012 -21.29 -23.58 1.28
C VAL A 1012 -21.38 -24.93 0.55
N PRO A 1013 -21.61 -26.05 1.26
CA PRO A 1013 -21.72 -27.37 0.63
C PRO A 1013 -22.98 -27.48 -0.23
N VAL A 1014 -22.87 -28.16 -1.38
CA VAL A 1014 -23.98 -28.40 -2.30
C VAL A 1014 -23.86 -29.77 -2.99
N THR A 1015 -24.98 -30.49 -3.04
CA THR A 1015 -25.14 -31.69 -3.88
C THR A 1015 -25.82 -31.29 -5.20
N ILE A 1016 -25.18 -31.61 -6.33
CA ILE A 1016 -25.76 -31.52 -7.67
C ILE A 1016 -26.25 -32.92 -8.05
N ASN A 1017 -27.57 -33.13 -8.06
CA ASN A 1017 -28.19 -34.41 -8.42
C ASN A 1017 -29.45 -34.24 -9.28
N SER A 1018 -29.61 -33.06 -9.88
CA SER A 1018 -30.76 -32.66 -10.69
C SER A 1018 -30.31 -31.71 -11.82
N PRO A 1019 -31.05 -31.64 -12.96
CA PRO A 1019 -30.67 -30.80 -14.10
C PRO A 1019 -30.51 -29.30 -13.78
N SER A 1020 -31.15 -28.84 -12.71
CA SER A 1020 -30.93 -27.51 -12.14
C SER A 1020 -31.01 -27.58 -10.61
N ARG A 1021 -30.15 -26.80 -9.95
CA ARG A 1021 -30.08 -26.58 -8.51
C ARG A 1021 -30.06 -25.07 -8.26
N VAL A 1022 -30.70 -24.64 -7.17
CA VAL A 1022 -30.59 -23.27 -6.65
C VAL A 1022 -29.82 -23.31 -5.32
N LEU A 1023 -28.89 -22.39 -5.13
CA LEU A 1023 -28.18 -22.15 -3.87
C LEU A 1023 -27.92 -20.65 -3.70
N ASP A 1024 -28.23 -20.10 -2.53
CA ASP A 1024 -28.08 -18.69 -2.24
C ASP A 1024 -26.97 -18.49 -1.18
N ILE A 1025 -25.85 -17.88 -1.59
CA ILE A 1025 -24.59 -17.88 -0.82
C ILE A 1025 -24.46 -16.59 0.00
N ASN A 1026 -24.56 -16.70 1.33
CA ASN A 1026 -24.38 -15.60 2.26
C ASN A 1026 -22.92 -15.51 2.72
N LEU A 1027 -22.16 -14.62 2.08
CA LEU A 1027 -20.84 -14.17 2.50
C LEU A 1027 -20.88 -13.65 3.94
N LEU A 1028 -19.86 -14.01 4.69
CA LEU A 1028 -19.54 -13.50 6.01
C LEU A 1028 -18.48 -12.41 5.89
N GLY A 1029 -18.38 -11.54 6.89
CA GLY A 1029 -17.27 -10.59 7.01
C GLY A 1029 -16.05 -11.26 7.64
N PRO A 1030 -14.90 -10.57 7.66
CA PRO A 1030 -13.70 -11.12 8.28
C PRO A 1030 -13.92 -11.48 9.75
N SER A 1031 -13.37 -12.62 10.17
CA SER A 1031 -13.60 -13.13 11.52
C SER A 1031 -12.94 -12.21 12.55
N GLN A 1032 -13.73 -11.82 13.56
CA GLN A 1032 -13.30 -10.92 14.62
C GLN A 1032 -12.17 -11.50 15.49
N ASP A 1033 -11.94 -12.80 15.43
CA ASP A 1033 -10.90 -13.54 16.17
C ASP A 1033 -9.49 -13.37 15.59
N TYR A 1034 -9.37 -12.98 14.32
CA TYR A 1034 -8.09 -12.63 13.69
C TYR A 1034 -7.93 -11.11 13.70
N ARG A 1035 -6.79 -10.64 14.20
CA ARG A 1035 -6.52 -9.23 14.50
C ARG A 1035 -5.30 -8.76 13.72
N ARG A 1036 -5.42 -7.61 13.06
CA ARG A 1036 -4.29 -6.88 12.52
C ARG A 1036 -3.91 -5.77 13.50
N VAL A 1037 -2.66 -5.76 13.92
CA VAL A 1037 -2.09 -4.75 14.80
C VAL A 1037 -1.20 -3.85 13.96
N ILE A 1038 -1.66 -2.62 13.76
CA ILE A 1038 -0.95 -1.60 12.99
C ILE A 1038 -0.12 -0.78 13.97
N ILE A 1039 1.20 -0.81 13.82
CA ILE A 1039 2.16 -0.05 14.62
C ILE A 1039 2.77 1.02 13.72
N GLN A 1040 2.59 2.30 14.06
CA GLN A 1040 3.14 3.41 13.30
C GLN A 1040 3.65 4.51 14.22
N GLY A 1041 4.71 5.20 13.83
CA GLY A 1041 5.30 6.25 14.66
C GLY A 1041 6.44 6.99 13.99
N THR A 1042 7.04 7.88 14.76
CA THR A 1042 8.30 8.57 14.41
C THR A 1042 9.31 8.35 15.52
N MET A 1043 10.58 8.26 15.15
CA MET A 1043 11.73 8.22 16.04
C MET A 1043 12.63 9.40 15.72
N HIS A 1044 13.19 10.03 16.74
CA HIS A 1044 14.11 11.16 16.63
C HIS A 1044 15.30 10.88 17.54
N THR A 1045 16.43 10.57 16.91
CA THR A 1045 17.71 10.26 17.57
C THR A 1045 18.67 11.43 17.38
N VAL A 1046 19.44 11.73 18.43
CA VAL A 1046 20.51 12.71 18.44
C VAL A 1046 21.79 12.02 18.90
N ASP A 1047 22.82 12.17 18.08
CA ASP A 1047 24.24 11.98 18.38
C ASP A 1047 24.78 13.23 19.09
N ASP A 1048 25.50 13.08 20.20
CA ASP A 1048 26.06 14.17 21.00
C ASP A 1048 27.59 14.15 21.04
N GLU A 1049 28.17 14.04 19.85
CA GLU A 1049 29.61 13.98 19.57
C GLU A 1049 30.38 15.07 20.33
N THR A 1050 31.30 14.64 21.20
CA THR A 1050 32.09 15.53 22.06
C THR A 1050 33.11 16.36 21.26
N PHE A 1051 33.48 15.92 20.04
CA PHE A 1051 34.45 16.61 19.17
C PHE A 1051 34.01 16.73 17.69
N GLY A 1052 32.71 16.62 17.41
CA GLY A 1052 32.17 16.63 16.04
C GLY A 1052 31.21 17.78 15.70
N SER A 1053 30.30 17.48 14.77
CA SER A 1053 28.97 18.09 14.74
C SER A 1053 28.01 17.13 15.44
N ASN A 1054 26.84 17.61 15.88
CA ASN A 1054 25.80 16.70 16.37
C ASN A 1054 24.96 16.17 15.20
N GLU A 1055 25.07 14.89 14.87
CA GLU A 1055 24.18 14.26 13.89
C GLU A 1055 22.76 14.05 14.47
N VAL A 1056 21.75 14.21 13.62
CA VAL A 1056 20.33 14.17 14.03
C VAL A 1056 19.51 13.47 12.95
N GLY A 1057 18.91 12.33 13.30
CA GLY A 1057 18.10 11.53 12.38
C GLY A 1057 16.65 11.38 12.85
N ASP A 1058 15.71 11.84 12.03
CA ASP A 1058 14.28 11.54 12.16
C ASP A 1058 13.90 10.34 11.26
N HIS A 1059 13.25 9.32 11.82
CA HIS A 1059 12.82 8.10 11.13
C HIS A 1059 11.33 7.84 11.34
N SER A 1060 10.55 7.86 10.26
CA SER A 1060 9.14 7.42 10.28
C SER A 1060 9.06 5.90 10.08
N TYR A 1061 8.12 5.24 10.75
CA TYR A 1061 7.93 3.80 10.61
C TYR A 1061 6.46 3.36 10.60
N TYR A 1062 6.22 2.22 9.95
CA TYR A 1062 4.93 1.54 9.83
C TYR A 1062 5.18 0.02 9.77
N ARG A 1063 4.36 -0.74 10.50
CA ARG A 1063 4.34 -2.22 10.54
C ARG A 1063 2.90 -2.71 10.70
N GLU A 1064 2.62 -3.87 10.12
CA GLU A 1064 1.40 -4.66 10.34
C GLU A 1064 1.80 -6.03 10.88
N VAL A 1065 1.23 -6.41 12.03
CA VAL A 1065 1.48 -7.66 12.76
C VAL A 1065 0.14 -8.39 12.87
N ASP A 1066 0.06 -9.69 12.55
CA ASP A 1066 -1.22 -10.42 12.47
C ASP A 1066 -1.29 -11.56 13.49
N VAL A 1067 -2.22 -11.44 14.45
CA VAL A 1067 -2.42 -12.41 15.53
C VAL A 1067 -3.82 -13.04 15.47
N GLY A 1068 -3.92 -14.31 15.85
CA GLY A 1068 -5.16 -15.09 15.81
C GLY A 1068 -5.12 -16.29 16.76
N PRO A 1069 -6.19 -17.11 16.83
CA PRO A 1069 -6.31 -18.18 17.84
C PRO A 1069 -5.22 -19.26 17.80
N TRP A 1070 -4.51 -19.39 16.68
CA TRP A 1070 -3.40 -20.32 16.47
C TRP A 1070 -2.04 -19.63 16.27
N HIS A 1071 -2.03 -18.29 16.30
CA HIS A 1071 -0.86 -17.41 16.22
C HIS A 1071 -1.07 -16.27 17.23
N THR A 1072 -1.16 -16.62 18.52
CA THR A 1072 -1.57 -15.69 19.59
C THR A 1072 -0.45 -14.75 20.04
N HIS A 1073 0.70 -14.80 19.38
CA HIS A 1073 1.93 -14.09 19.72
C HIS A 1073 2.71 -13.88 18.42
N ASP A 1074 3.07 -12.63 18.13
CA ASP A 1074 3.86 -12.23 16.96
C ASP A 1074 4.65 -10.95 17.33
N GLU A 1075 5.71 -10.62 16.60
CA GLU A 1075 6.58 -9.48 16.93
C GLU A 1075 7.21 -8.79 15.73
N THR A 1076 7.62 -7.52 15.92
CA THR A 1076 8.31 -6.76 14.89
C THR A 1076 9.33 -5.79 15.49
N THR A 1077 10.44 -5.60 14.80
CA THR A 1077 11.50 -4.66 15.20
C THR A 1077 11.58 -3.51 14.21
N ILE A 1078 11.75 -2.30 14.74
CA ILE A 1078 12.18 -1.11 14.01
C ILE A 1078 13.61 -0.82 14.42
N VAL A 1079 14.49 -0.66 13.44
CA VAL A 1079 15.88 -0.24 13.64
C VAL A 1079 16.05 1.13 13.00
N HIS A 1080 16.71 2.04 13.70
CA HIS A 1080 17.15 3.34 13.20
C HIS A 1080 18.61 3.55 13.58
N LYS A 1081 19.32 4.33 12.76
CA LYS A 1081 20.77 4.47 12.75
C LYS A 1081 21.12 5.93 12.45
N VAL A 1082 22.09 6.50 13.17
CA VAL A 1082 22.54 7.91 13.07
C VAL A 1082 24.04 8.01 13.32
N GLY A 1083 24.68 9.01 12.70
CA GLY A 1083 26.04 9.46 13.00
C GLY A 1083 27.17 8.58 12.48
N GLY A 1084 26.92 7.30 12.25
CA GLY A 1084 27.97 6.30 12.09
C GLY A 1084 28.26 5.53 13.38
N GLU A 1085 27.72 5.95 14.54
CA GLU A 1085 27.92 5.27 15.82
C GLU A 1085 26.62 4.85 16.56
N VAL A 1086 25.51 5.57 16.44
CA VAL A 1086 24.30 5.29 17.22
C VAL A 1086 23.32 4.36 16.49
N ARG A 1087 22.99 3.23 17.12
CA ARG A 1087 21.86 2.36 16.71
C ARG A 1087 20.77 2.30 17.76
N ILE A 1088 19.52 2.48 17.32
CA ILE A 1088 18.31 2.31 18.12
C ILE A 1088 17.51 1.10 17.62
N GLU A 1089 17.12 0.22 18.54
CA GLU A 1089 16.21 -0.90 18.28
C GLU A 1089 14.93 -0.74 19.11
N LEU A 1090 13.76 -0.75 18.46
CA LEU A 1090 12.46 -0.85 19.12
C LEU A 1090 11.77 -2.15 18.71
N ARG A 1091 11.66 -3.10 19.65
CA ARG A 1091 10.94 -4.37 19.48
C ARG A 1091 9.53 -4.22 20.05
N PHE A 1092 8.53 -4.52 19.24
CA PHE A 1092 7.12 -4.58 19.61
C PHE A 1092 6.67 -6.03 19.62
N VAL A 1093 6.28 -6.54 20.78
CA VAL A 1093 5.75 -7.89 20.99
C VAL A 1093 4.25 -7.82 21.19
N VAL A 1094 3.48 -8.64 20.47
CA VAL A 1094 2.02 -8.54 20.36
C VAL A 1094 1.37 -9.87 20.78
N ASP A 1095 0.69 -9.88 21.93
CA ASP A 1095 -0.09 -11.06 22.37
C ASP A 1095 -1.61 -10.83 22.19
N LEU A 1096 -2.32 -11.83 21.68
CA LEU A 1096 -3.78 -11.83 21.57
C LEU A 1096 -4.45 -12.33 22.86
N ASN A 1097 -5.32 -11.52 23.45
CA ASN A 1097 -6.16 -11.92 24.57
C ASN A 1097 -7.46 -12.59 24.11
N MET A 1098 -8.06 -13.40 24.98
CA MET A 1098 -9.34 -14.11 24.75
C MET A 1098 -10.54 -13.19 24.49
N ASP A 1099 -10.44 -11.90 24.79
CA ASP A 1099 -11.47 -10.88 24.53
C ASP A 1099 -11.22 -10.09 23.22
N ARG A 1100 -10.22 -10.49 22.43
CA ARG A 1100 -9.76 -9.84 21.18
C ARG A 1100 -9.10 -8.46 21.39
N SER A 1101 -8.81 -8.07 22.63
CA SER A 1101 -7.78 -7.06 22.89
C SER A 1101 -6.39 -7.64 22.61
N VAL A 1102 -5.41 -6.79 22.38
CA VAL A 1102 -4.00 -7.20 22.23
C VAL A 1102 -3.15 -6.55 23.31
N ARG A 1103 -2.31 -7.34 23.98
CA ARG A 1103 -1.25 -6.82 24.85
C ARG A 1103 -0.06 -6.47 23.97
N ILE A 1104 0.47 -5.27 24.14
CA ILE A 1104 1.67 -4.79 23.48
C ILE A 1104 2.76 -4.67 24.55
N ILE A 1105 3.91 -5.30 24.32
CA ILE A 1105 5.15 -5.03 25.05
C ILE A 1105 6.06 -4.27 24.08
N VAL A 1106 6.71 -3.22 24.57
CA VAL A 1106 7.65 -2.41 23.81
C VAL A 1106 8.97 -2.42 24.56
N ASP A 1107 9.97 -3.05 23.97
CA ASP A 1107 11.35 -3.10 24.45
C ASP A 1107 12.21 -2.19 23.54
N GLY A 1108 12.77 -1.12 24.11
CA GLY A 1108 13.68 -0.23 23.39
C GLY A 1108 15.12 -0.37 23.87
N LYS A 1109 16.07 -0.23 22.94
CA LYS A 1109 17.51 -0.22 23.20
C LYS A 1109 18.23 0.85 22.39
N LEU A 1110 19.28 1.42 22.98
CA LEU A 1110 20.26 2.31 22.38
C LEU A 1110 21.63 1.64 22.51
N TYR A 1111 22.36 1.57 21.41
CA TYR A 1111 23.71 1.04 21.29
C TYR A 1111 24.62 2.14 20.74
N GLU A 1112 25.79 2.33 21.35
CA GLU A 1112 26.78 3.37 21.03
C GLU A 1112 28.16 2.72 20.78
N GLY A 1113 29.13 3.43 20.23
CA GLY A 1113 30.46 2.86 19.95
C GLY A 1113 31.20 3.58 18.83
N THR A 1114 31.93 2.85 17.99
CA THR A 1114 32.63 3.41 16.80
C THR A 1114 32.07 2.87 15.49
N SER A 1115 30.80 2.44 15.49
CA SER A 1115 30.08 1.86 14.36
C SER A 1115 28.62 1.63 14.75
N GLU A 1116 27.67 1.95 13.87
CA GLU A 1116 26.24 1.66 14.07
C GLU A 1116 25.93 0.15 14.16
N ASP A 1117 26.89 -0.74 13.88
CA ASP A 1117 26.78 -2.19 14.09
C ASP A 1117 27.42 -2.65 15.42
N THR A 1118 27.75 -1.70 16.31
CA THR A 1118 28.24 -1.90 17.68
C THR A 1118 27.37 -2.85 18.51
N GLY A 1119 28.03 -3.53 19.45
CA GLY A 1119 27.41 -4.43 20.42
C GLY A 1119 27.37 -3.89 21.86
N ASP A 1120 27.93 -2.70 22.12
CA ASP A 1120 27.78 -2.03 23.42
C ASP A 1120 26.34 -1.51 23.59
N LEU A 1121 25.82 -1.58 24.82
CA LEU A 1121 24.40 -1.40 25.12
C LEU A 1121 24.22 -0.38 26.24
N ASP A 1122 24.11 0.88 25.83
CA ASP A 1122 24.26 2.04 26.70
C ASP A 1122 22.91 2.55 27.24
N GLY A 1123 21.79 2.13 26.65
CA GLY A 1123 20.45 2.44 27.16
C GLY A 1123 19.39 1.37 26.88
N ASP A 1124 18.58 1.04 27.89
CA ASP A 1124 17.40 0.16 27.76
C ASP A 1124 16.14 0.75 28.42
N TYR A 1125 14.96 0.47 27.84
CA TYR A 1125 13.68 0.74 28.49
C TYR A 1125 12.55 -0.15 27.96
N SER A 1126 11.81 -0.79 28.86
CA SER A 1126 10.67 -1.67 28.52
C SER A 1126 9.38 -1.27 29.23
N PHE A 1127 8.25 -1.33 28.52
CA PHE A 1127 6.91 -1.20 29.10
C PHE A 1127 5.85 -1.99 28.34
N ASN A 1128 4.62 -2.06 28.86
CA ASN A 1128 3.51 -2.73 28.20
C ASN A 1128 2.16 -2.06 28.46
N PHE A 1129 1.21 -2.28 27.55
CA PHE A 1129 -0.16 -1.79 27.59
C PHE A 1129 -1.11 -2.76 26.84
N VAL A 1130 -2.41 -2.46 26.78
CA VAL A 1130 -3.42 -3.31 26.13
C VAL A 1130 -4.32 -2.46 25.25
N VAL A 1131 -4.36 -2.76 23.95
CA VAL A 1131 -5.22 -2.09 22.97
C VAL A 1131 -6.53 -2.88 22.81
N PRO A 1132 -7.70 -2.34 23.20
CA PRO A 1132 -8.98 -3.04 23.06
C PRO A 1132 -9.34 -3.37 21.62
N MET A 1133 -10.25 -4.33 21.45
CA MET A 1133 -10.77 -4.72 20.14
C MET A 1133 -11.35 -3.51 19.38
N ASN A 1134 -10.86 -3.27 18.15
CA ASN A 1134 -11.26 -2.16 17.26
C ASN A 1134 -10.91 -0.75 17.79
N MET A 1135 -9.97 -0.63 18.73
CA MET A 1135 -9.47 0.64 19.26
C MET A 1135 -8.00 0.90 18.85
N TRP A 1136 -7.51 2.10 19.15
CA TRP A 1136 -6.09 2.45 19.09
C TRP A 1136 -5.61 3.02 20.43
N GLN A 1137 -4.30 3.00 20.66
CA GLN A 1137 -3.64 3.63 21.80
C GLN A 1137 -2.33 4.29 21.36
N GLY A 1138 -2.07 5.51 21.84
CA GLY A 1138 -0.79 6.18 21.70
C GLY A 1138 0.25 5.67 22.71
N GLY A 1139 1.53 5.88 22.41
CA GLY A 1139 2.63 5.58 23.32
C GLY A 1139 3.90 6.31 22.92
N TRP A 1140 4.84 6.41 23.85
CA TRP A 1140 6.15 6.99 23.59
C TRP A 1140 7.23 6.28 24.41
N ILE A 1141 8.46 6.34 23.93
CA ILE A 1141 9.66 5.82 24.57
C ILE A 1141 10.77 6.85 24.46
N ASN A 1142 11.62 6.96 25.48
CA ASN A 1142 12.77 7.86 25.50
C ASN A 1142 13.98 7.12 26.05
N LEU A 1143 14.82 6.64 25.15
CA LEU A 1143 16.11 6.03 25.44
C LEU A 1143 17.17 7.13 25.61
N VAL A 1144 18.14 6.89 26.47
CA VAL A 1144 19.31 7.75 26.72
C VAL A 1144 20.49 6.83 27.00
N ASN A 1145 21.70 7.27 26.67
CA ASN A 1145 22.91 6.65 27.21
C ASN A 1145 22.92 6.83 28.76
N GLU A 1146 23.07 5.74 29.53
CA GLU A 1146 23.18 5.75 31.00
C GLU A 1146 24.64 5.86 31.53
N ASP A 1147 25.66 5.64 30.70
CA ASP A 1147 27.05 5.42 31.12
C ASP A 1147 28.06 6.54 30.67
N GLU A 1148 28.11 6.96 29.40
CA GLU A 1148 29.00 8.06 28.93
C GLU A 1148 28.25 9.41 28.88
N GLY A 1149 27.15 9.46 28.10
CA GLY A 1149 26.01 10.35 28.37
C GLY A 1149 25.96 11.70 27.67
N GLY A 1150 25.54 11.68 26.40
CA GLY A 1150 24.99 12.83 25.67
C GLY A 1150 23.81 12.42 24.79
N ASP A 1151 23.96 11.26 24.14
CA ASP A 1151 23.03 10.64 23.21
C ASP A 1151 21.67 10.26 23.78
N TRP A 1152 20.65 10.36 22.92
CA TRP A 1152 19.30 9.91 23.22
C TRP A 1152 18.44 9.73 21.97
N SER A 1153 17.45 8.86 22.10
CA SER A 1153 16.38 8.72 21.12
C SER A 1153 15.01 8.82 21.78
N ARG A 1154 14.12 9.59 21.17
CA ARG A 1154 12.70 9.60 21.52
C ARG A 1154 11.90 9.06 20.34
N SER A 1155 11.00 8.11 20.61
CA SER A 1155 9.97 7.74 19.65
C SER A 1155 8.57 7.96 20.20
N ASP A 1156 7.71 8.47 19.35
CA ASP A 1156 6.28 8.72 19.57
C ASP A 1156 5.48 7.90 18.56
N PHE A 1157 4.55 7.06 19.02
CA PHE A 1157 3.88 6.06 18.20
C PHE A 1157 2.40 5.85 18.55
N THR A 1158 1.72 5.10 17.70
CA THR A 1158 0.33 4.65 17.86
C THR A 1158 0.22 3.20 17.45
N VAL A 1159 -0.51 2.41 18.25
CA VAL A 1159 -0.83 1.01 17.97
C VAL A 1159 -2.33 0.85 17.85
N THR A 1160 -2.80 0.33 16.71
CA THR A 1160 -4.23 0.15 16.38
C THR A 1160 -4.56 -1.33 16.22
N ASN A 1161 -5.60 -1.80 16.90
CA ASN A 1161 -6.06 -3.20 16.87
C ASN A 1161 -7.31 -3.32 15.99
N THR A 1162 -7.14 -3.59 14.69
CA THR A 1162 -8.23 -3.86 13.74
C THR A 1162 -8.50 -5.35 13.55
N VAL A 1163 -9.58 -5.69 12.85
CA VAL A 1163 -9.85 -7.04 12.34
C VAL A 1163 -8.85 -7.33 11.21
N GLN A 1164 -8.31 -8.55 11.12
CA GLN A 1164 -7.54 -8.96 9.92
C GLN A 1164 -8.47 -8.95 8.69
N PRO A 1165 -8.09 -8.35 7.54
CA PRO A 1165 -8.99 -8.16 6.40
C PRO A 1165 -9.52 -9.42 5.69
#